data_AF-A0A0W0VM68-F1
#
_entry.id   AF-A0A0W0VM68-F1
#
_cell.length_a   1.000
_cell.length_b   1.000
_cell.length_c   1.000
_cell.angle_alpha   90.00
_cell.angle_beta   90.00
_cell.angle_gamma   90.00
#
_symmetry.space_group_name_H-M   'P 1'
#
loop_
_entity.id
_entity.type
_entity.pdbx_description
1 polymer ?
#
loop_
_entity_poly.entity_id
_entity_poly.type
_entity_poly.pdbx_seq_one_letter_code
_entity_poly.pdbx_strand_id
1 'polypeptide(L)'
;MTSSKYMQELLEKAKNKAYGEAQKNNLAFDPQGRVLVQLEGAIVSLDIKDDEALKQQFFSRLNKELKTVKEELEQKEGTKSSSIYVEAPIKALKKADTGSIIPLQQEFHFHLSLVARTYQSIAKLEDKNAEIQEALASAQKKVNELVMREFARGLQEATRDTKGGELDISKLNKTLDKARKKIMPEAHAIFMQEIVNKTGVILEPKDFKGIKHTAEITTASGDNLLHVDSKLGLATLVRHSEVTAHGRGQGKIADRQLITHYYKNSTITENPNTRTQIRIPSLDVKEGIRGNAVIEDIAKKLQTISKNYRFSELLENESKPAQAFIYNLYTSLHDRFGDINGNLQTQGADYILKGMHQYNASQINTESPVFCFVQNIPVNGFGATLSHTSRDPLIREATLMADMAFMHTLYEASDNKSAIDQVFAKYRGYLEKEGRDAYFSKSPEGQDAIQQIAAIKEQWKKIAPQSDAEPEVKARYALQKLVAHNLHCTHDYAKLVQALSVYVEKASIGGCKSGNERAQAINGRVAILDTQDKDIVKIINELSRADYEKKVVEQAGALKSQLDKVYNDKGLQGAASVVSLLDQGASAKVEAKPGGIYFSRNYAEEKELTNLHQSKAGKMQAHKNLTKEMQKAWDFHPVSWWKRMKSSRLGVVGAILGTVTIIPAVVVAVYNAVDNAKRSERLDEIRKNAKEEASSVRRDDVPIESSYQRMGAKIGNGKKQGFTQSPVNELEEEFGEQHVIDLTKKADLPPDEEEKPGITMKIK
;
A
#
# COMPACT_ATOMS: atom_id res chain seq x y z
N MET A 1 -19.43 2.22 21.08
CA MET A 1 -18.75 3.43 20.55
C MET A 1 -18.72 3.34 19.04
N THR A 2 -19.12 4.38 18.31
CA THR A 2 -19.03 4.40 16.84
C THR A 2 -17.57 4.52 16.39
N SER A 3 -17.25 4.11 15.15
CA SER A 3 -15.90 4.26 14.60
C SER A 3 -15.45 5.72 14.53
N SER A 4 -16.36 6.65 14.21
CA SER A 4 -16.08 8.09 14.20
C SER A 4 -15.64 8.63 15.56
N LYS A 5 -16.33 8.25 16.65
CA LYS A 5 -15.97 8.62 18.02
C LYS A 5 -14.61 8.05 18.42
N TYR A 6 -14.37 6.77 18.11
CA TYR A 6 -13.07 6.14 18.36
C TYR A 6 -11.92 6.88 17.65
N MET A 7 -12.11 7.23 16.38
CA MET A 7 -11.11 7.95 15.60
C MET A 7 -10.88 9.36 16.14
N GLN A 8 -11.92 10.05 16.61
CA GLN A 8 -11.80 11.36 17.26
C GLN A 8 -10.95 11.27 18.54
N GLU A 9 -11.19 10.27 19.39
CA GLU A 9 -10.38 10.06 20.60
C GLU A 9 -8.90 9.79 20.28
N LEU A 10 -8.62 9.00 19.24
CA LEU A 10 -7.24 8.76 18.78
C LEU A 10 -6.58 10.07 18.30
N LEU A 11 -7.31 10.89 17.54
CA LEU A 11 -6.83 12.17 17.05
C LEU A 11 -6.47 13.12 18.21
N GLU A 12 -7.33 13.24 19.22
CA GLU A 12 -7.10 14.09 20.39
C GLU A 12 -5.89 13.63 21.21
N LYS A 13 -5.79 12.32 21.48
CA LYS A 13 -4.63 11.73 22.16
C LYS A 13 -3.34 11.98 21.39
N ALA A 14 -3.37 11.81 20.06
CA ALA A 14 -2.21 12.04 19.22
C ALA A 14 -1.76 13.51 19.23
N LYS A 15 -2.69 14.47 19.17
CA LYS A 15 -2.37 15.90 19.26
C LYS A 15 -1.72 16.26 20.59
N ASN A 16 -2.30 15.81 21.70
CA ASN A 16 -1.74 16.06 23.03
C ASN A 16 -0.31 15.51 23.15
N LYS A 17 -0.07 14.30 22.65
CA LYS A 17 1.28 13.70 22.61
C LYS A 17 2.22 14.49 21.70
N ALA A 18 1.78 14.85 20.51
CA ALA A 18 2.57 15.65 19.56
C ALA A 18 2.99 16.99 20.16
N TYR A 19 2.11 17.71 20.88
CA TYR A 19 2.47 18.95 21.57
C TYR A 19 3.52 18.73 22.66
N GLY A 20 3.40 17.65 23.45
CA GLY A 20 4.40 17.31 24.47
C GLY A 20 5.77 16.98 23.86
N GLU A 21 5.82 16.34 22.70
CA GLU A 21 7.06 16.05 21.97
C GLU A 21 7.63 17.28 21.22
N ALA A 22 6.75 18.15 20.73
CA ALA A 22 7.09 19.42 20.10
C ALA A 22 7.85 20.34 21.07
N GLN A 23 7.45 20.39 22.34
CA GLN A 23 8.17 21.14 23.38
C GLN A 23 9.60 20.64 23.61
N LYS A 24 9.88 19.38 23.27
CA LYS A 24 11.20 18.75 23.41
C LYS A 24 12.01 18.78 22.11
N ASN A 25 11.52 19.43 21.05
CA ASN A 25 12.10 19.40 19.70
C ASN A 25 12.38 17.96 19.21
N ASN A 26 11.46 17.04 19.50
CA ASN A 26 11.63 15.61 19.22
C ASN A 26 10.78 15.09 18.06
N LEU A 27 10.00 15.94 17.40
CA LEU A 27 9.14 15.51 16.29
C LEU A 27 9.92 15.20 15.02
N ALA A 28 9.60 14.05 14.42
CA ALA A 28 10.05 13.67 13.10
C ALA A 28 9.00 14.10 12.06
N PHE A 29 9.33 15.14 11.29
CA PHE A 29 8.41 15.69 10.29
C PHE A 29 8.56 14.99 8.94
N ASP A 30 7.44 14.74 8.30
CA ASP A 30 7.38 14.23 6.95
C ASP A 30 7.32 15.36 5.90
N PRO A 31 7.88 15.19 4.68
CA PRO A 31 7.78 16.15 3.58
C PRO A 31 6.37 16.67 3.28
N GLN A 32 5.32 15.88 3.56
CA GLN A 32 3.93 16.31 3.36
C GLN A 32 3.42 17.32 4.39
N GLY A 33 4.20 17.62 5.44
CA GLY A 33 3.72 18.35 6.62
C GLY A 33 2.93 17.45 7.56
N ARG A 34 3.43 16.23 7.81
CA ARG A 34 2.80 15.26 8.71
C ARG A 34 3.74 14.86 9.82
N VAL A 35 3.16 14.33 10.89
CA VAL A 35 3.88 13.71 12.00
C VAL A 35 3.22 12.38 12.32
N LEU A 36 4.02 11.32 12.46
CA LEU A 36 3.53 10.04 12.96
C LEU A 36 3.60 10.03 14.48
N VAL A 37 2.47 9.79 15.12
CA VAL A 37 2.36 9.71 16.57
C VAL A 37 1.97 8.29 16.97
N GLN A 38 2.89 7.60 17.65
CA GLN A 38 2.63 6.27 18.20
C GLN A 38 1.77 6.40 19.47
N LEU A 39 0.65 5.69 19.53
CA LEU A 39 -0.19 5.48 20.70
C LEU A 39 -0.21 3.99 21.05
N GLU A 40 -0.84 3.64 22.17
CA GLU A 40 -1.07 2.23 22.51
C GLU A 40 -2.08 1.61 21.52
N GLY A 41 -1.65 0.59 20.77
CA GLY A 41 -2.47 -0.14 19.79
C GLY A 41 -2.85 0.65 18.53
N ALA A 42 -2.30 1.86 18.34
CA ALA A 42 -2.59 2.72 17.20
C ALA A 42 -1.44 3.66 16.83
N ILE A 43 -1.34 4.00 15.55
CA ILE A 43 -0.46 5.04 15.00
C ILE A 43 -1.35 6.10 14.37
N VAL A 44 -1.09 7.38 14.62
CA VAL A 44 -1.81 8.49 13.97
C VAL A 44 -0.86 9.24 13.05
N SER A 45 -1.15 9.24 11.74
CA SER A 45 -0.54 10.13 10.76
C SER A 45 -1.30 11.46 10.80
N LEU A 46 -0.78 12.35 11.64
CA LEU A 46 -1.36 13.66 11.93
C LEU A 46 -0.92 14.66 10.86
N ASP A 47 -1.89 15.20 10.13
CA ASP A 47 -1.69 16.35 9.26
C ASP A 47 -1.63 17.64 10.11
N ILE A 48 -0.54 18.38 9.99
CA ILE A 48 -0.29 19.58 10.79
C ILE A 48 -0.83 20.85 10.13
N LYS A 49 -1.45 20.79 8.95
CA LYS A 49 -1.85 21.97 8.16
C LYS A 49 -2.77 22.95 8.90
N ASP A 50 -3.60 22.44 9.81
CA ASP A 50 -4.51 23.24 10.62
C ASP A 50 -3.94 23.58 12.02
N ASP A 51 -2.67 23.23 12.27
CA ASP A 51 -1.98 23.42 13.55
C ASP A 51 -0.83 24.42 13.42
N GLU A 52 -1.07 25.68 13.80
CA GLU A 52 -0.08 26.75 13.62
C GLU A 52 1.21 26.51 14.41
N ALA A 53 1.14 25.91 15.61
CA ALA A 53 2.32 25.66 16.42
C ALA A 53 3.23 24.61 15.77
N LEU A 54 2.66 23.48 15.36
CA LEU A 54 3.41 22.42 14.68
C LEU A 54 3.91 22.87 13.30
N LYS A 55 3.14 23.68 12.56
CA LYS A 55 3.57 24.28 11.30
C LYS A 55 4.79 25.17 11.47
N GLN A 56 4.78 26.04 12.47
CA GLN A 56 5.92 26.93 12.74
C GLN A 56 7.18 26.11 13.00
N GLN A 57 7.09 25.02 13.77
CA GLN A 57 8.23 24.12 13.98
C GLN A 57 8.70 23.44 12.70
N PHE A 58 7.77 22.90 11.90
CA PHE A 58 8.08 22.29 10.62
C PHE A 58 8.83 23.26 9.68
N PHE A 59 8.29 24.46 9.49
CA PHE A 59 8.91 25.47 8.62
C PHE A 59 10.21 26.02 9.19
N SER A 60 10.36 26.13 10.50
CA SER A 60 11.62 26.51 11.14
C SER A 60 12.72 25.49 10.84
N ARG A 61 12.42 24.20 11.00
CA ARG A 61 13.35 23.12 10.67
C ARG A 61 13.68 23.08 9.19
N LEU A 62 12.66 23.20 8.33
CA LEU A 62 12.87 23.23 6.88
C LEU A 62 13.73 24.43 6.44
N ASN A 63 13.49 25.61 7.01
CA ASN A 63 14.29 26.80 6.74
C ASN A 63 15.76 26.62 7.13
N LYS A 64 16.04 25.93 8.25
CA LYS A 64 17.41 25.56 8.64
C LYS A 64 18.07 24.68 7.57
N GLU A 65 17.42 23.59 7.16
CA GLU A 65 17.99 22.70 6.14
C GLU A 65 18.15 23.38 4.78
N LEU A 66 17.22 24.26 4.38
CA LEU A 66 17.36 25.04 3.14
C LEU A 66 18.58 25.95 3.16
N LYS A 67 18.93 26.55 4.30
CA LYS A 67 20.16 27.34 4.46
C LYS A 67 21.40 26.45 4.32
N THR A 68 21.41 25.29 4.96
CA THR A 68 22.51 24.32 4.83
C THR A 68 22.69 23.86 3.38
N VAL A 69 21.61 23.49 2.68
CA VAL A 69 21.71 23.08 1.27
C VAL A 69 22.19 24.23 0.38
N LYS A 70 21.77 25.47 0.67
CA LYS A 70 22.29 26.65 -0.06
C LYS A 70 23.80 26.78 0.10
N GLU A 71 24.32 26.66 1.33
CA GLU A 71 25.76 26.73 1.61
C GLU A 71 26.53 25.60 0.88
N GLU A 72 25.99 24.37 0.89
CA GLU A 72 26.56 23.23 0.14
C GLU A 72 26.67 23.52 -1.37
N LEU A 73 25.62 24.11 -1.96
CA LEU A 73 25.58 24.42 -3.39
C LEU A 73 26.53 25.56 -3.75
N GLU A 74 26.59 26.64 -2.97
CA GLU A 74 27.52 27.75 -3.18
C GLU A 74 28.98 27.29 -3.10
N GLN A 75 29.31 26.37 -2.19
CA GLN A 75 30.64 25.76 -2.10
C GLN A 75 30.97 24.93 -3.34
N LYS A 76 30.00 24.18 -3.87
CA LYS A 76 30.19 23.30 -5.03
C LYS A 76 30.30 24.07 -6.36
N GLU A 77 29.54 25.15 -6.52
CA GLU A 77 29.47 25.93 -7.76
C GLU A 77 30.50 27.08 -7.81
N GLY A 78 31.25 27.31 -6.74
CA GLY A 78 32.35 28.29 -6.70
C GLY A 78 31.91 29.75 -6.90
N THR A 79 30.61 30.02 -6.85
CA THR A 79 30.01 31.35 -7.00
C THR A 79 28.93 31.54 -5.94
N LYS A 80 28.93 32.71 -5.28
CA LYS A 80 27.81 33.16 -4.44
C LYS A 80 26.62 33.46 -5.35
N SER A 81 25.92 32.42 -5.77
CA SER A 81 24.81 32.57 -6.70
C SER A 81 23.63 33.24 -5.97
N SER A 82 23.39 34.51 -6.31
CA SER A 82 22.22 35.28 -5.84
C SER A 82 20.87 34.66 -6.25
N SER A 83 20.90 33.61 -7.08
CA SER A 83 19.72 32.89 -7.58
C SER A 83 19.17 31.81 -6.65
N ILE A 84 19.87 31.46 -5.55
CA ILE A 84 19.38 30.46 -4.58
C ILE A 84 18.58 31.14 -3.47
N TYR A 85 17.25 31.12 -3.63
CA TYR A 85 16.29 31.69 -2.69
C TYR A 85 15.84 30.66 -1.65
N VAL A 86 15.97 30.99 -0.36
CA VAL A 86 15.46 30.15 0.75
C VAL A 86 13.96 30.35 0.95
N GLU A 87 13.44 31.54 0.66
CA GLU A 87 12.02 31.89 0.90
C GLU A 87 11.07 31.36 -0.18
N ALA A 88 11.49 31.36 -1.45
CA ALA A 88 10.65 30.93 -2.56
C ALA A 88 10.17 29.47 -2.43
N PRO A 89 11.03 28.48 -2.07
CA PRO A 89 10.59 27.11 -1.84
C PRO A 89 9.54 26.99 -0.73
N ILE A 90 9.70 27.72 0.38
CA ILE A 90 8.74 27.71 1.50
C ILE A 90 7.40 28.30 1.05
N LYS A 91 7.42 29.42 0.31
CA LYS A 91 6.22 30.06 -0.21
C LYS A 91 5.48 29.16 -1.20
N ALA A 92 6.20 28.46 -2.07
CA ALA A 92 5.64 27.52 -3.02
C ALA A 92 5.00 26.32 -2.30
N LEU A 93 5.71 25.72 -1.34
CA LEU A 93 5.20 24.59 -0.55
C LEU A 93 3.92 24.94 0.24
N LYS A 94 3.84 26.14 0.83
CA LYS A 94 2.65 26.59 1.57
C LYS A 94 1.39 26.64 0.69
N LYS A 95 1.55 26.89 -0.61
CA LYS A 95 0.46 26.96 -1.58
C LYS A 95 0.12 25.60 -2.20
N ALA A 96 1.10 24.70 -2.27
CA ALA A 96 0.95 23.41 -2.91
C ALA A 96 0.00 22.47 -2.16
N ASP A 97 -0.60 21.55 -2.92
CA ASP A 97 -1.28 20.38 -2.36
C ASP A 97 -0.23 19.29 -2.09
N THR A 98 -0.05 18.95 -0.82
CA THR A 98 1.04 18.07 -0.38
C THR A 98 0.67 16.58 -0.40
N GLY A 99 -0.60 16.25 -0.61
CA GLY A 99 -1.14 14.87 -0.59
C GLY A 99 -0.56 13.93 -1.66
N SER A 100 0.15 14.46 -2.65
CA SER A 100 0.88 13.68 -3.65
C SER A 100 2.41 13.75 -3.52
N ILE A 101 2.95 14.49 -2.55
CA ILE A 101 4.40 14.51 -2.26
C ILE A 101 4.77 13.21 -1.54
N ILE A 102 5.86 12.56 -1.95
CA ILE A 102 6.34 11.31 -1.33
C ILE A 102 6.57 11.50 0.18
N PRO A 103 5.92 10.70 1.04
CA PRO A 103 6.02 10.84 2.48
C PRO A 103 7.24 10.08 3.00
N LEU A 104 8.43 10.57 2.66
CA LEU A 104 9.67 9.82 2.83
C LEU A 104 9.99 9.50 4.31
N GLN A 105 9.63 10.37 5.25
CA GLN A 105 9.84 10.09 6.67
C GLN A 105 8.90 8.97 7.14
N GLN A 106 7.65 9.03 6.70
CA GLN A 106 6.67 8.00 7.02
C GLN A 106 7.06 6.64 6.42
N GLU A 107 7.60 6.61 5.20
CA GLU A 107 8.18 5.39 4.62
C GLU A 107 9.31 4.82 5.46
N PHE A 108 10.29 5.65 5.86
CA PHE A 108 11.41 5.19 6.69
C PHE A 108 10.98 4.78 8.10
N HIS A 109 9.94 5.40 8.66
CA HIS A 109 9.37 4.99 9.93
C HIS A 109 8.89 3.53 9.87
N PHE A 110 8.05 3.18 8.88
CA PHE A 110 7.55 1.82 8.73
C PHE A 110 8.64 0.84 8.30
N HIS A 111 9.56 1.26 7.44
CA HIS A 111 10.71 0.45 7.05
C HIS A 111 11.54 0.04 8.26
N LEU A 112 11.95 1.00 9.11
CA LEU A 112 12.73 0.70 10.30
C LEU A 112 11.93 -0.02 11.37
N SER A 113 10.61 0.16 11.43
CA SER A 113 9.73 -0.61 12.32
C SER A 113 9.70 -2.09 11.93
N LEU A 114 9.63 -2.40 10.63
CA LEU A 114 9.78 -3.76 10.13
C LEU A 114 11.16 -4.33 10.48
N VAL A 115 12.23 -3.57 10.28
CA VAL A 115 13.59 -3.96 10.66
C VAL A 115 13.68 -4.24 12.17
N ALA A 116 13.04 -3.42 13.01
CA ALA A 116 13.02 -3.60 14.46
C ALA A 116 12.36 -4.93 14.84
N ARG A 117 11.17 -5.20 14.29
CA ARG A 117 10.45 -6.47 14.49
C ARG A 117 11.26 -7.68 14.01
N THR A 118 12.03 -7.46 12.95
CA THR A 118 12.93 -8.48 12.42
C THR A 118 14.11 -8.73 13.38
N TYR A 119 14.69 -7.69 13.99
CA TYR A 119 15.70 -7.85 15.05
C TYR A 119 15.17 -8.58 16.29
N GLN A 120 13.91 -8.33 16.67
CA GLN A 120 13.26 -9.00 17.80
C GLN A 120 13.18 -10.53 17.63
N SER A 121 13.23 -11.03 16.38
CA SER A 121 13.26 -12.47 16.09
C SER A 121 14.64 -13.12 16.22
N ILE A 122 15.70 -12.33 16.42
CA ILE A 122 17.06 -12.85 16.58
C ILE A 122 17.24 -13.33 18.01
N ALA A 123 17.68 -14.58 18.20
CA ALA A 123 17.81 -15.21 19.51
C ALA A 123 18.64 -14.40 20.53
N LYS A 124 19.73 -13.73 20.10
CA LYS A 124 20.55 -12.87 20.98
C LYS A 124 19.81 -11.61 21.49
N LEU A 125 18.65 -11.28 20.92
CA LEU A 125 17.88 -10.07 21.17
C LEU A 125 16.46 -10.35 21.68
N GLU A 126 16.10 -11.60 21.94
CA GLU A 126 14.74 -12.03 22.30
C GLU A 126 14.18 -11.27 23.52
N ASP A 127 15.03 -11.03 24.53
CA ASP A 127 14.67 -10.32 25.77
C ASP A 127 14.95 -8.80 25.71
N LYS A 128 15.28 -8.25 24.54
CA LYS A 128 15.71 -6.85 24.35
C LYS A 128 14.68 -5.95 23.70
N ASN A 129 13.40 -6.32 23.80
CA ASN A 129 12.31 -5.64 23.09
C ASN A 129 12.22 -4.15 23.45
N ALA A 130 12.33 -3.78 24.73
CA ALA A 130 12.26 -2.38 25.15
C ALA A 130 13.44 -1.56 24.60
N GLU A 131 14.66 -2.10 24.71
CA GLU A 131 15.87 -1.45 24.21
C GLU A 131 15.86 -1.31 22.67
N ILE A 132 15.28 -2.27 21.95
CA ILE A 132 15.08 -2.18 20.49
C ILE A 132 14.12 -1.05 20.14
N GLN A 133 13.04 -0.86 20.90
CA GLN A 133 12.11 0.25 20.67
C GLN A 133 12.75 1.61 20.96
N GLU A 134 13.57 1.71 22.01
CA GLU A 134 14.38 2.91 22.25
C GLU A 134 15.37 3.18 21.11
N ALA A 135 16.04 2.14 20.62
CA ALA A 135 16.96 2.25 19.51
C ALA A 135 16.24 2.71 18.23
N LEU A 136 15.04 2.19 17.98
CA LEU A 136 14.20 2.59 16.85
C LEU A 136 13.84 4.08 16.94
N ALA A 137 13.37 4.55 18.10
CA ALA A 137 13.02 5.96 18.30
C ALA A 137 14.22 6.90 18.07
N SER A 138 15.41 6.53 18.59
CA SER A 138 16.65 7.28 18.36
C SER A 138 17.06 7.29 16.88
N ALA A 139 16.97 6.14 16.21
CA ALA A 139 17.32 6.02 14.80
C ALA A 139 16.38 6.84 13.91
N GLN A 140 15.07 6.80 14.18
CA GLN A 140 14.07 7.56 13.44
C GLN A 140 14.33 9.08 13.50
N LYS A 141 14.79 9.60 14.64
CA LYS A 141 15.15 11.03 14.79
C LYS A 141 16.33 11.40 13.88
N LYS A 142 17.39 10.60 13.89
CA LYS A 142 18.59 10.82 13.05
C LYS A 142 18.28 10.68 11.56
N VAL A 143 17.50 9.67 11.19
CA VAL A 143 17.06 9.49 9.79
C VAL A 143 16.18 10.65 9.34
N ASN A 144 15.39 11.26 10.23
CA ASN A 144 14.61 12.44 9.88
C ASN A 144 15.47 13.66 9.51
N GLU A 145 16.67 13.80 10.08
CA GLU A 145 17.61 14.84 9.65
C GLU A 145 18.05 14.63 8.19
N LEU A 146 18.34 13.38 7.81
CA LEU A 146 18.67 13.03 6.42
C LEU A 146 17.50 13.29 5.47
N VAL A 147 16.28 12.89 5.88
CA VAL A 147 15.06 13.10 5.09
C VAL A 147 14.79 14.58 4.90
N MET A 148 14.84 15.39 5.96
CA MET A 148 14.56 16.84 5.87
C MET A 148 15.59 17.56 4.99
N ARG A 149 16.85 17.10 4.99
CA ARG A 149 17.89 17.65 4.10
C ARG A 149 17.64 17.33 2.62
N GLU A 150 17.31 16.07 2.31
CA GLU A 150 16.98 15.69 0.93
C GLU A 150 15.68 16.36 0.45
N PHE A 151 14.71 16.55 1.36
CA PHE A 151 13.50 17.30 1.06
C PHE A 151 13.80 18.77 0.75
N ALA A 152 14.63 19.44 1.54
CA ALA A 152 15.07 20.81 1.28
C ALA A 152 15.77 20.92 -0.09
N ARG A 153 16.65 19.97 -0.44
CA ARG A 153 17.29 19.91 -1.76
C ARG A 153 16.29 19.73 -2.90
N GLY A 154 15.35 18.79 -2.74
CA GLY A 154 14.30 18.56 -3.73
C GLY A 154 13.42 19.79 -3.94
N LEU A 155 13.09 20.53 -2.87
CA LEU A 155 12.30 21.76 -2.95
C LEU A 155 13.04 22.88 -3.70
N GLN A 156 14.33 23.06 -3.44
CA GLN A 156 15.13 24.03 -4.20
C GLN A 156 15.16 23.67 -5.68
N GLU A 157 15.42 22.41 -6.02
CA GLU A 157 15.42 21.96 -7.41
C GLU A 157 14.04 22.13 -8.08
N ALA A 158 12.97 21.83 -7.37
CA ALA A 158 11.59 21.88 -7.86
C ALA A 158 11.03 23.30 -8.06
N THR A 159 11.72 24.32 -7.55
CA THR A 159 11.30 25.73 -7.67
C THR A 159 12.26 26.59 -8.49
N ARG A 160 13.45 26.07 -8.81
CA ARG A 160 14.51 26.82 -9.51
C ARG A 160 14.12 27.30 -10.91
N ASP A 161 13.44 26.44 -11.68
CA ASP A 161 13.22 26.65 -13.12
C ASP A 161 11.76 27.04 -13.43
N THR A 162 10.92 27.24 -12.41
CA THR A 162 9.49 27.51 -12.58
C THR A 162 9.24 29.01 -12.76
N LYS A 163 8.73 29.41 -13.93
CA LYS A 163 8.25 30.79 -14.16
C LYS A 163 7.12 31.09 -13.16
N GLY A 164 7.32 32.05 -12.26
CA GLY A 164 6.33 32.44 -11.25
C GLY A 164 6.48 31.81 -9.86
N GLY A 165 7.45 30.90 -9.66
CA GLY A 165 7.77 30.32 -8.35
C GLY A 165 6.77 29.28 -7.84
N GLU A 166 6.11 28.57 -8.76
CA GLU A 166 5.26 27.41 -8.43
C GLU A 166 6.12 26.18 -8.07
N LEU A 167 5.55 25.21 -7.34
CA LEU A 167 6.26 23.99 -6.97
C LEU A 167 6.01 22.90 -8.01
N ASP A 168 7.05 22.43 -8.70
CA ASP A 168 6.98 21.22 -9.53
C ASP A 168 7.02 19.95 -8.65
N ILE A 169 5.85 19.41 -8.31
CA ILE A 169 5.71 18.20 -7.48
C ILE A 169 6.36 16.98 -8.16
N SER A 170 6.28 16.88 -9.50
CA SER A 170 6.91 15.79 -10.24
C SER A 170 8.43 15.80 -10.05
N LYS A 171 9.06 16.97 -10.19
CA LYS A 171 10.51 17.15 -9.98
C LYS A 171 10.90 16.89 -8.52
N LEU A 172 10.13 17.40 -7.56
CA LEU A 172 10.33 17.12 -6.13
C LEU A 172 10.30 15.60 -5.85
N ASN A 173 9.27 14.91 -6.35
CA ASN A 173 9.11 13.47 -6.14
C ASN A 173 10.20 12.64 -6.82
N LYS A 174 10.73 13.06 -7.98
CA LYS A 174 11.93 12.43 -8.57
C LYS A 174 13.12 12.49 -7.62
N THR A 175 13.32 13.62 -6.95
CA THR A 175 14.42 13.78 -5.98
C THR A 175 14.18 12.95 -4.72
N LEU A 176 12.96 12.91 -4.19
CA LEU A 176 12.59 12.06 -3.05
C LEU A 176 12.67 10.55 -3.36
N ASP A 177 12.28 10.11 -4.57
CA ASP A 177 12.46 8.71 -5.00
C ASP A 177 13.95 8.33 -5.05
N LYS A 178 14.81 9.23 -5.57
CA LYS A 178 16.28 9.03 -5.51
C LYS A 178 16.79 8.98 -4.07
N ALA A 179 16.25 9.82 -3.19
CA ALA A 179 16.63 9.87 -1.77
C ALA A 179 16.37 8.55 -1.04
N ARG A 180 15.34 7.77 -1.40
CA ARG A 180 15.15 6.40 -0.89
C ARG A 180 16.41 5.54 -1.02
N LYS A 181 17.00 5.50 -2.23
CA LYS A 181 18.23 4.74 -2.51
C LYS A 181 19.42 5.29 -1.73
N LYS A 182 19.48 6.61 -1.56
CA LYS A 182 20.59 7.31 -0.89
C LYS A 182 20.59 7.09 0.63
N ILE A 183 19.45 7.32 1.27
CA ILE A 183 19.30 7.31 2.73
C ILE A 183 19.29 5.88 3.28
N MET A 184 18.78 4.92 2.52
CA MET A 184 18.52 3.57 3.03
C MET A 184 19.75 2.87 3.66
N PRO A 185 20.95 2.84 3.03
CA PRO A 185 22.12 2.22 3.67
C PRO A 185 22.53 2.93 4.97
N GLU A 186 22.43 4.25 5.00
CA GLU A 186 22.75 5.06 6.17
C GLU A 186 21.73 4.86 7.30
N ALA A 187 20.45 4.74 6.97
CA ALA A 187 19.39 4.44 7.93
C ALA A 187 19.60 3.09 8.64
N HIS A 188 20.01 2.05 7.90
CA HIS A 188 20.34 0.76 8.50
C HIS A 188 21.61 0.83 9.36
N ALA A 189 22.65 1.55 8.92
CA ALA A 189 23.86 1.75 9.71
C ALA A 189 23.58 2.49 11.03
N ILE A 190 22.79 3.58 10.97
CA ILE A 190 22.31 4.31 12.14
C ILE A 190 21.55 3.37 13.07
N PHE A 191 20.62 2.58 12.54
CA PHE A 191 19.79 1.73 13.40
C PHE A 191 20.60 0.61 14.05
N MET A 192 21.51 -0.04 13.32
CA MET A 192 22.44 -1.02 13.88
C MET A 192 23.28 -0.40 15.01
N GLN A 193 23.75 0.84 14.85
CA GLN A 193 24.47 1.56 15.89
C GLN A 193 23.62 1.79 17.15
N GLU A 194 22.37 2.19 16.99
CA GLU A 194 21.48 2.35 18.13
C GLU A 194 21.16 1.00 18.81
N ILE A 195 21.00 -0.08 18.05
CA ILE A 195 20.81 -1.44 18.62
C ILE A 195 22.01 -1.81 19.49
N VAL A 196 23.24 -1.69 18.98
CA VAL A 196 24.45 -2.02 19.75
C VAL A 196 24.58 -1.11 20.98
N ASN A 197 24.30 0.19 20.83
CA ASN A 197 24.41 1.16 21.93
C ASN A 197 23.40 0.89 23.06
N LYS A 198 22.17 0.51 22.72
CA LYS A 198 21.07 0.32 23.68
C LYS A 198 21.03 -1.06 24.30
N THR A 199 21.32 -2.09 23.51
CA THR A 199 21.25 -3.49 23.96
C THR A 199 22.58 -4.00 24.50
N GLY A 200 23.71 -3.40 24.09
CA GLY A 200 25.05 -3.91 24.33
C GLY A 200 25.43 -5.13 23.48
N VAL A 201 24.48 -5.69 22.72
CA VAL A 201 24.65 -6.93 21.96
C VAL A 201 25.34 -6.65 20.63
N ILE A 202 26.28 -7.53 20.29
CA ILE A 202 26.97 -7.53 19.01
C ILE A 202 26.41 -8.67 18.15
N LEU A 203 25.88 -8.33 16.99
CA LEU A 203 25.38 -9.30 16.01
C LEU A 203 26.51 -9.78 15.10
N GLU A 204 26.41 -10.99 14.58
CA GLU A 204 27.34 -11.57 13.61
C GLU A 204 26.56 -11.96 12.34
N PRO A 205 27.21 -12.14 11.18
CA PRO A 205 26.52 -12.53 9.95
C PRO A 205 25.62 -13.78 10.10
N LYS A 206 26.03 -14.73 10.95
CA LYS A 206 25.25 -15.95 11.25
C LYS A 206 23.92 -15.68 11.95
N ASP A 207 23.81 -14.58 12.68
CA ASP A 207 22.60 -14.20 13.42
C ASP A 207 21.48 -13.73 12.45
N PHE A 208 21.81 -13.43 11.20
CA PHE A 208 20.86 -13.06 10.14
C PHE A 208 20.35 -14.26 9.33
N LYS A 209 20.70 -15.49 9.70
CA LYS A 209 20.24 -16.69 8.99
C LYS A 209 18.71 -16.81 9.10
N GLY A 210 18.01 -16.95 7.96
CA GLY A 210 16.55 -17.09 7.92
C GLY A 210 15.77 -15.78 8.05
N ILE A 211 16.45 -14.65 8.31
CA ILE A 211 15.82 -13.36 8.61
C ILE A 211 14.99 -12.80 7.45
N LYS A 212 15.35 -13.15 6.20
CA LYS A 212 14.58 -12.80 5.00
C LYS A 212 13.15 -13.35 5.10
N HIS A 213 13.01 -14.63 5.44
CA HIS A 213 11.69 -15.24 5.55
C HIS A 213 10.87 -14.59 6.68
N THR A 214 11.51 -14.30 7.83
CA THR A 214 10.85 -13.57 8.91
C THR A 214 10.35 -12.20 8.47
N ALA A 215 11.20 -11.41 7.80
CA ALA A 215 10.82 -10.09 7.32
C ALA A 215 9.70 -10.15 6.28
N GLU A 216 9.69 -11.17 5.40
CA GLU A 216 8.65 -11.34 4.39
C GLU A 216 7.28 -11.59 5.01
N ILE A 217 7.18 -12.35 6.10
CA ILE A 217 5.89 -12.72 6.72
C ILE A 217 5.46 -11.79 7.86
N THR A 218 6.32 -10.86 8.27
CA THR A 218 6.08 -9.94 9.39
C THR A 218 5.62 -8.57 8.91
N THR A 219 4.48 -8.11 9.41
CA THR A 219 3.98 -6.74 9.16
C THR A 219 4.94 -5.69 9.73
N ALA A 220 5.02 -4.50 9.12
CA ALA A 220 5.80 -3.39 9.66
C ALA A 220 5.19 -2.85 10.96
N SER A 221 3.86 -2.90 11.07
CA SER A 221 3.14 -2.63 12.32
C SER A 221 1.90 -3.52 12.47
N GLY A 222 1.70 -4.02 13.68
CA GLY A 222 0.49 -4.73 14.11
C GLY A 222 -0.55 -3.80 14.74
N ASP A 223 -0.34 -2.48 14.69
CA ASP A 223 -1.26 -1.49 15.22
C ASP A 223 -2.26 -1.03 14.15
N ASN A 224 -3.37 -0.44 14.61
CA ASN A 224 -4.25 0.32 13.72
C ASN A 224 -3.55 1.61 13.27
N LEU A 225 -3.91 2.14 12.11
CA LEU A 225 -3.42 3.43 11.66
C LEU A 225 -4.56 4.38 11.33
N LEU A 226 -4.59 5.53 12.00
CA LEU A 226 -5.46 6.64 11.64
C LEU A 226 -4.68 7.61 10.75
N HIS A 227 -5.14 7.82 9.53
CA HIS A 227 -4.60 8.82 8.61
C HIS A 227 -5.60 9.96 8.47
N VAL A 228 -5.19 11.18 8.80
CA VAL A 228 -6.02 12.37 8.69
C VAL A 228 -5.51 13.23 7.54
N ASP A 229 -6.37 13.65 6.63
CA ASP A 229 -6.03 14.49 5.49
C ASP A 229 -6.93 15.72 5.46
N SER A 230 -6.38 16.88 5.82
CA SER A 230 -7.13 18.15 5.84
C SER A 230 -7.55 18.62 4.45
N LYS A 231 -6.83 18.20 3.40
CA LYS A 231 -7.03 18.69 2.03
C LYS A 231 -8.10 17.91 1.29
N LEU A 232 -8.12 16.60 1.47
CA LEU A 232 -9.23 15.75 1.01
C LEU A 232 -10.44 15.88 1.94
N GLY A 233 -10.24 16.34 3.18
CA GLY A 233 -11.30 16.43 4.19
C GLY A 233 -11.73 15.05 4.68
N LEU A 234 -10.78 14.11 4.77
CA LEU A 234 -11.04 12.72 5.12
C LEU A 234 -10.15 12.28 6.30
N ALA A 235 -10.73 11.46 7.17
CA ALA A 235 -9.99 10.65 8.13
C ALA A 235 -10.26 9.17 7.81
N THR A 236 -9.20 8.39 7.66
CA THR A 236 -9.30 6.95 7.34
C THR A 236 -8.56 6.14 8.39
N LEU A 237 -9.28 5.23 9.04
CA LEU A 237 -8.71 4.20 9.90
C LEU A 237 -8.41 2.95 9.07
N VAL A 238 -7.15 2.55 9.05
CA VAL A 238 -6.68 1.27 8.51
C VAL A 238 -6.52 0.30 9.67
N ARG A 239 -7.32 -0.76 9.68
CA ARG A 239 -7.25 -1.79 10.73
C ARG A 239 -5.96 -2.61 10.62
N HIS A 240 -5.51 -3.08 11.78
CA HIS A 240 -4.29 -3.89 11.88
C HIS A 240 -4.44 -5.27 11.21
N SER A 241 -3.30 -5.86 10.87
CA SER A 241 -3.13 -7.27 10.48
C SER A 241 -1.78 -7.73 10.99
N GLU A 242 -1.72 -8.92 11.58
CA GLU A 242 -0.48 -9.51 12.11
C GLU A 242 0.42 -10.09 11.01
N VAL A 243 -0.17 -10.47 9.88
CA VAL A 243 0.53 -11.10 8.75
C VAL A 243 0.58 -10.17 7.56
N THR A 244 1.60 -10.35 6.72
CA THR A 244 1.75 -9.60 5.47
C THR A 244 1.01 -10.25 4.31
N ALA A 245 0.84 -9.51 3.21
CA ALA A 245 0.41 -10.07 1.93
C ALA A 245 1.31 -11.18 1.36
N HIS A 246 2.53 -11.35 1.88
CA HIS A 246 3.43 -12.43 1.48
C HIS A 246 3.25 -13.68 2.38
N GLY A 247 2.65 -13.53 3.58
CA GLY A 247 2.30 -14.60 4.50
C GLY A 247 1.09 -15.47 4.09
N ARG A 248 0.97 -15.82 2.81
CA ARG A 248 -0.17 -16.55 2.20
C ARG A 248 -0.09 -18.06 2.45
N GLY A 249 -0.19 -18.47 3.71
CA GLY A 249 -0.34 -19.87 4.10
C GLY A 249 -1.80 -20.35 4.10
N GLN A 250 -1.99 -21.66 4.30
CA GLN A 250 -3.33 -22.24 4.49
C GLN A 250 -4.05 -21.56 5.66
N GLY A 251 -5.29 -21.13 5.45
CA GLY A 251 -6.12 -20.41 6.44
C GLY A 251 -5.61 -19.02 6.86
N LYS A 252 -4.48 -18.53 6.33
CA LYS A 252 -3.91 -17.22 6.70
C LYS A 252 -4.43 -16.13 5.76
N ILE A 253 -4.85 -15.01 6.33
CA ILE A 253 -5.40 -13.86 5.60
C ILE A 253 -4.76 -12.58 6.16
N ALA A 254 -4.24 -11.74 5.26
CA ALA A 254 -3.67 -10.43 5.60
C ALA A 254 -4.68 -9.31 5.27
N ASP A 255 -5.86 -9.43 5.85
CA ASP A 255 -6.99 -8.53 5.65
C ASP A 255 -6.84 -7.25 6.46
N ARG A 256 -7.17 -6.12 5.83
CA ARG A 256 -7.17 -4.80 6.47
C ARG A 256 -8.41 -4.06 6.05
N GLN A 257 -9.28 -3.74 7.02
CA GLN A 257 -10.44 -2.89 6.78
C GLN A 257 -10.02 -1.43 6.71
N LEU A 258 -10.58 -0.70 5.74
CA LEU A 258 -10.47 0.75 5.59
C LEU A 258 -11.81 1.36 6.01
N ILE A 259 -11.80 2.23 7.02
CA ILE A 259 -12.98 2.93 7.52
C ILE A 259 -12.75 4.42 7.32
N THR A 260 -13.56 5.07 6.48
CA THR A 260 -13.38 6.48 6.11
C THR A 260 -14.54 7.33 6.61
N HIS A 261 -14.19 8.47 7.19
CA HIS A 261 -15.11 9.48 7.71
C HIS A 261 -14.68 10.87 7.25
N TYR A 262 -15.57 11.85 7.34
CA TYR A 262 -15.23 13.22 7.03
C TYR A 262 -14.35 13.82 8.13
N TYR A 263 -13.43 14.68 7.73
CA TYR A 263 -12.55 15.41 8.61
C TYR A 263 -12.56 16.89 8.25
N LYS A 264 -12.90 17.73 9.23
CA LYS A 264 -12.87 19.18 9.06
C LYS A 264 -12.64 19.85 10.40
N ASN A 265 -11.78 20.88 10.43
CA ASN A 265 -11.53 21.68 11.62
C ASN A 265 -11.25 20.81 12.86
N SER A 266 -10.35 19.83 12.73
CA SER A 266 -10.00 18.93 13.84
C SER A 266 -11.11 18.00 14.36
N THR A 267 -12.22 17.90 13.62
CA THR A 267 -13.38 17.09 14.00
C THR A 267 -13.61 16.00 12.95
N ILE A 268 -13.78 14.76 13.43
CA ILE A 268 -14.15 13.61 12.61
C ILE A 268 -15.66 13.40 12.73
N THR A 269 -16.38 13.52 11.61
CA THR A 269 -17.82 13.29 11.53
C THR A 269 -18.10 12.09 10.64
N GLU A 270 -19.14 11.34 10.99
CA GLU A 270 -19.53 10.15 10.25
C GLU A 270 -19.80 10.45 8.77
N ASN A 271 -19.25 9.61 7.90
CA ASN A 271 -19.61 9.60 6.49
C ASN A 271 -20.88 8.74 6.37
N PRO A 272 -22.01 9.26 5.87
CA PRO A 272 -23.25 8.50 5.75
C PRO A 272 -23.11 7.29 4.82
N ASN A 273 -22.20 7.33 3.85
CA ASN A 273 -21.89 6.18 2.99
C ASN A 273 -20.81 5.30 3.64
N THR A 274 -21.16 4.61 4.73
CA THR A 274 -20.25 3.66 5.40
C THR A 274 -20.25 2.30 4.70
N ARG A 275 -19.45 2.17 3.64
CA ARG A 275 -19.12 0.84 3.10
C ARG A 275 -18.14 0.09 3.99
N THR A 276 -18.28 -1.23 4.03
CA THR A 276 -17.21 -2.12 4.53
C THR A 276 -16.26 -2.42 3.38
N GLN A 277 -15.10 -1.78 3.39
CA GLN A 277 -14.04 -1.96 2.40
C GLN A 277 -12.85 -2.67 3.03
N ILE A 278 -12.51 -3.86 2.54
CA ILE A 278 -11.43 -4.67 3.09
C ILE A 278 -10.40 -4.92 1.99
N ARG A 279 -9.17 -4.47 2.23
CA ARG A 279 -8.04 -4.88 1.40
C ARG A 279 -7.62 -6.28 1.82
N ILE A 280 -7.47 -7.17 0.85
CA ILE A 280 -6.86 -8.50 1.04
C ILE A 280 -5.73 -8.71 0.00
N PRO A 281 -4.73 -9.56 0.29
CA PRO A 281 -3.95 -10.14 -0.79
C PRO A 281 -4.82 -11.08 -1.65
N SER A 282 -4.30 -11.52 -2.79
CA SER A 282 -4.90 -12.65 -3.50
C SER A 282 -5.01 -13.88 -2.59
N LEU A 283 -6.16 -14.55 -2.62
CA LEU A 283 -6.46 -15.67 -1.72
C LEU A 283 -5.72 -16.97 -2.10
N ASP A 284 -5.14 -17.04 -3.30
CA ASP A 284 -4.31 -18.17 -3.74
C ASP A 284 -3.12 -18.40 -2.80
N VAL A 285 -2.87 -19.67 -2.47
CA VAL A 285 -1.73 -20.06 -1.65
C VAL A 285 -0.45 -20.02 -2.48
N LYS A 286 0.62 -19.47 -1.90
CA LYS A 286 1.91 -19.35 -2.59
C LYS A 286 2.59 -20.71 -2.75
N GLU A 287 2.65 -21.49 -1.68
CA GLU A 287 3.41 -22.76 -1.59
C GLU A 287 2.72 -23.75 -0.62
N GLY A 288 2.92 -25.05 -0.84
CA GLY A 288 2.57 -26.10 0.12
C GLY A 288 1.27 -26.87 -0.11
N ILE A 289 0.37 -26.37 -0.98
CA ILE A 289 -0.85 -27.10 -1.40
C ILE A 289 -1.12 -26.88 -2.90
N ARG A 290 -1.78 -27.84 -3.57
CA ARG A 290 -2.05 -27.81 -5.02
C ARG A 290 -3.46 -28.34 -5.34
N GLY A 291 -3.98 -27.98 -6.52
CA GLY A 291 -5.24 -28.52 -7.03
C GLY A 291 -6.43 -28.24 -6.10
N ASN A 292 -7.26 -29.25 -5.85
CA ASN A 292 -8.48 -29.12 -5.04
C ASN A 292 -8.23 -28.59 -3.62
N ALA A 293 -7.09 -28.90 -3.02
CA ALA A 293 -6.74 -28.37 -1.70
C ALA A 293 -6.64 -26.83 -1.69
N VAL A 294 -6.20 -26.21 -2.79
CA VAL A 294 -6.17 -24.74 -2.93
C VAL A 294 -7.58 -24.18 -3.00
N ILE A 295 -8.47 -24.85 -3.75
CA ILE A 295 -9.88 -24.47 -3.91
C ILE A 295 -10.60 -24.51 -2.56
N GLU A 296 -10.40 -25.59 -1.80
CA GLU A 296 -10.94 -25.74 -0.44
C GLU A 296 -10.40 -24.66 0.53
N ASP A 297 -9.12 -24.35 0.45
CA ASP A 297 -8.51 -23.30 1.28
C ASP A 297 -9.08 -21.91 0.96
N ILE A 298 -9.27 -21.58 -0.32
CA ILE A 298 -9.91 -20.33 -0.74
C ILE A 298 -11.34 -20.26 -0.20
N ALA A 299 -12.11 -21.35 -0.30
CA ALA A 299 -13.47 -21.38 0.25
C ALA A 299 -13.49 -21.14 1.77
N LYS A 300 -12.58 -21.78 2.51
CA LYS A 300 -12.40 -21.56 3.97
C LYS A 300 -11.97 -20.12 4.30
N LYS A 301 -11.12 -19.51 3.48
CA LYS A 301 -10.71 -18.11 3.65
C LYS A 301 -11.88 -17.15 3.43
N LEU A 302 -12.69 -17.36 2.39
CA LEU A 302 -13.90 -16.58 2.16
C LEU A 302 -14.88 -16.70 3.33
N GLN A 303 -15.08 -17.90 3.87
CA GLN A 303 -15.89 -18.13 5.07
C GLN A 303 -15.33 -17.40 6.30
N THR A 304 -14.01 -17.43 6.48
CA THR A 304 -13.32 -16.74 7.58
C THR A 304 -13.50 -15.22 7.49
N ILE A 305 -13.32 -14.64 6.30
CA ILE A 305 -13.55 -13.21 6.07
C ILE A 305 -15.01 -12.85 6.37
N SER A 306 -15.95 -13.61 5.80
CA SER A 306 -17.39 -13.39 5.98
C SER A 306 -17.77 -13.36 7.47
N LYS A 307 -17.23 -14.29 8.25
CA LYS A 307 -17.43 -14.37 9.70
C LYS A 307 -16.75 -13.21 10.45
N ASN A 308 -15.48 -12.93 10.15
CA ASN A 308 -14.70 -11.88 10.84
C ASN A 308 -15.35 -10.51 10.71
N TYR A 309 -15.95 -10.23 9.56
CA TYR A 309 -16.62 -8.96 9.27
C TYR A 309 -18.14 -9.02 9.41
N ARG A 310 -18.68 -10.14 9.94
CA ARG A 310 -20.11 -10.32 10.26
C ARG A 310 -21.02 -9.94 9.09
N PHE A 311 -20.68 -10.40 7.88
CA PHE A 311 -21.41 -10.00 6.68
C PHE A 311 -22.88 -10.43 6.67
N SER A 312 -23.24 -11.51 7.37
CA SER A 312 -24.65 -11.91 7.53
C SER A 312 -25.48 -10.81 8.19
N GLU A 313 -24.97 -10.22 9.26
CA GLU A 313 -25.66 -9.13 9.98
C GLU A 313 -25.60 -7.82 9.20
N LEU A 314 -24.46 -7.53 8.55
CA LEU A 314 -24.30 -6.33 7.74
C LEU A 314 -25.28 -6.31 6.56
N LEU A 315 -25.59 -7.47 5.99
CA LEU A 315 -26.39 -7.63 4.77
C LEU A 315 -27.83 -8.10 5.04
N GLU A 316 -28.22 -8.33 6.30
CA GLU A 316 -29.50 -8.93 6.70
C GLU A 316 -30.72 -8.19 6.13
N ASN A 317 -30.67 -6.86 6.11
CA ASN A 317 -31.77 -5.99 5.67
C ASN A 317 -31.75 -5.64 4.16
N GLU A 318 -30.99 -6.36 3.33
CA GLU A 318 -31.00 -6.11 1.88
C GLU A 318 -32.16 -6.83 1.19
N SER A 319 -33.02 -6.09 0.49
CA SER A 319 -34.12 -6.58 -0.34
C SER A 319 -33.67 -7.26 -1.65
N LYS A 320 -32.49 -7.89 -1.63
CA LYS A 320 -31.84 -8.45 -2.83
C LYS A 320 -32.10 -9.96 -2.97
N PRO A 321 -32.10 -10.48 -4.20
CA PRO A 321 -32.28 -11.91 -4.47
C PRO A 321 -31.19 -12.80 -3.90
N ALA A 322 -30.02 -12.25 -3.57
CA ALA A 322 -28.97 -12.93 -2.84
C ALA A 322 -28.21 -11.90 -2.00
N GLN A 323 -28.04 -12.17 -0.70
CA GLN A 323 -27.11 -11.40 0.12
C GLN A 323 -25.69 -11.79 -0.31
N ALA A 324 -24.88 -10.83 -0.71
CA ALA A 324 -23.51 -11.09 -1.11
C ALA A 324 -22.53 -9.96 -0.79
N PHE A 325 -21.28 -10.33 -0.55
CA PHE A 325 -20.15 -9.40 -0.64
C PHE A 325 -19.43 -9.61 -1.97
N ILE A 326 -18.77 -8.55 -2.46
CA ILE A 326 -18.08 -8.58 -3.75
C ILE A 326 -16.58 -8.73 -3.52
N TYR A 327 -15.96 -9.67 -4.23
CA TYR A 327 -14.51 -9.78 -4.34
C TYR A 327 -14.02 -9.13 -5.63
N ASN A 328 -13.52 -7.90 -5.50
CA ASN A 328 -12.85 -7.14 -6.53
C ASN A 328 -11.42 -7.66 -6.75
N LEU A 329 -11.27 -8.57 -7.72
CA LEU A 329 -10.01 -9.23 -8.03
C LEU A 329 -9.32 -8.52 -9.18
N TYR A 330 -8.26 -7.78 -8.87
CA TYR A 330 -7.54 -6.94 -9.85
C TYR A 330 -6.47 -7.68 -10.66
N THR A 331 -6.48 -9.02 -10.61
CA THR A 331 -5.45 -9.90 -11.19
C THR A 331 -5.69 -10.07 -12.71
N SER A 332 -4.61 -9.98 -13.50
CA SER A 332 -4.68 -10.21 -14.95
C SER A 332 -4.95 -11.67 -15.30
N LEU A 333 -5.69 -11.89 -16.39
CA LEU A 333 -5.92 -13.20 -17.01
C LEU A 333 -5.03 -13.34 -18.26
N HIS A 334 -4.47 -14.51 -18.50
CA HIS A 334 -3.59 -14.86 -19.63
C HIS A 334 -2.51 -13.81 -19.93
N ASP A 335 -1.86 -13.29 -18.89
CA ASP A 335 -0.76 -12.35 -19.07
C ASP A 335 0.50 -13.14 -19.44
N ARG A 336 0.66 -13.37 -20.75
CA ARG A 336 1.67 -14.23 -21.37
C ARG A 336 3.05 -14.09 -20.74
N PHE A 337 3.54 -12.87 -20.52
CA PHE A 337 4.93 -12.64 -20.10
C PHE A 337 5.26 -13.05 -18.66
N GLY A 338 4.29 -13.18 -17.78
CA GLY A 338 4.54 -13.45 -16.36
C GLY A 338 3.81 -14.66 -15.84
N ASP A 339 2.85 -15.23 -16.58
CA ASP A 339 2.49 -16.62 -16.35
C ASP A 339 3.63 -17.56 -16.75
N ILE A 340 4.39 -17.21 -17.80
CA ILE A 340 5.62 -17.94 -18.19
C ILE A 340 6.71 -17.83 -17.11
N ASN A 341 6.86 -16.66 -16.47
CA ASN A 341 7.90 -16.41 -15.46
C ASN A 341 7.43 -16.73 -14.01
N GLY A 342 6.50 -17.68 -13.84
CA GLY A 342 6.13 -18.19 -12.51
C GLY A 342 5.21 -17.29 -11.66
N ASN A 343 4.76 -16.14 -12.17
CA ASN A 343 3.77 -15.30 -11.47
C ASN A 343 2.34 -15.87 -11.54
N LEU A 344 2.09 -16.99 -12.26
CA LEU A 344 0.89 -17.85 -12.21
C LEU A 344 -0.43 -17.11 -11.84
N GLN A 345 -0.71 -15.99 -12.49
CA GLN A 345 -1.84 -15.12 -12.15
C GLN A 345 -3.14 -15.72 -12.66
N THR A 346 -3.12 -16.26 -13.87
CA THR A 346 -4.24 -16.98 -14.48
C THR A 346 -4.64 -18.21 -13.66
N GLN A 347 -3.65 -18.98 -13.17
CA GLN A 347 -3.92 -20.13 -12.31
C GLN A 347 -4.53 -19.71 -10.97
N GLY A 348 -4.02 -18.63 -10.36
CA GLY A 348 -4.60 -18.09 -9.14
C GLY A 348 -6.06 -17.66 -9.32
N ALA A 349 -6.38 -16.99 -10.43
CA ALA A 349 -7.75 -16.60 -10.76
C ALA A 349 -8.68 -17.82 -10.98
N ASP A 350 -8.19 -18.85 -11.70
CA ASP A 350 -8.91 -20.14 -11.89
C ASP A 350 -9.27 -20.78 -10.54
N TYR A 351 -8.33 -20.86 -9.61
CA TYR A 351 -8.60 -21.39 -8.27
C TYR A 351 -9.55 -20.51 -7.46
N ILE A 352 -9.47 -19.18 -7.58
CA ILE A 352 -10.35 -18.26 -6.86
C ILE A 352 -11.80 -18.40 -7.32
N LEU A 353 -12.05 -18.46 -8.63
CA LEU A 353 -13.41 -18.62 -9.15
C LEU A 353 -14.03 -19.95 -8.72
N LYS A 354 -13.27 -21.06 -8.81
CA LYS A 354 -13.72 -22.37 -8.32
C LYS A 354 -13.95 -22.37 -6.81
N GLY A 355 -13.05 -21.75 -6.05
CA GLY A 355 -13.14 -21.65 -4.59
C GLY A 355 -14.35 -20.83 -4.14
N MET A 356 -14.70 -19.79 -4.90
CA MET A 356 -15.92 -19.01 -4.69
C MET A 356 -17.18 -19.86 -4.94
N HIS A 357 -17.26 -20.66 -6.02
CA HIS A 357 -18.41 -21.54 -6.21
C HIS A 357 -18.53 -22.58 -5.10
N GLN A 358 -17.41 -23.14 -4.63
CA GLN A 358 -17.40 -24.06 -3.50
C GLN A 358 -17.86 -23.39 -2.21
N TYR A 359 -17.40 -22.16 -1.94
CA TYR A 359 -17.91 -21.35 -0.83
C TYR A 359 -19.41 -21.13 -0.96
N ASN A 360 -19.92 -20.61 -2.08
CA ASN A 360 -21.34 -20.30 -2.24
C ASN A 360 -22.22 -21.56 -2.14
N ALA A 361 -21.78 -22.70 -2.68
CA ALA A 361 -22.51 -23.96 -2.54
C ALA A 361 -22.66 -24.37 -1.06
N SER A 362 -21.62 -24.14 -0.24
CA SER A 362 -21.69 -24.39 1.21
C SER A 362 -22.63 -23.43 1.95
N GLN A 363 -23.02 -22.32 1.33
CA GLN A 363 -23.92 -21.33 1.92
C GLN A 363 -25.39 -21.61 1.63
N ILE A 364 -25.76 -22.40 0.61
CA ILE A 364 -27.18 -22.57 0.20
C ILE A 364 -28.09 -22.98 1.36
N ASN A 365 -27.60 -23.88 2.21
CA ASN A 365 -28.36 -24.48 3.31
C ASN A 365 -28.11 -23.82 4.67
N THR A 366 -27.51 -22.63 4.71
CA THR A 366 -27.33 -21.88 5.96
C THR A 366 -28.55 -21.00 6.25
N GLU A 367 -28.79 -20.70 7.52
CA GLU A 367 -29.94 -19.90 7.97
C GLU A 367 -29.91 -18.47 7.39
N SER A 368 -28.72 -17.91 7.18
CA SER A 368 -28.50 -16.58 6.59
C SER A 368 -27.42 -16.67 5.51
N PRO A 369 -27.78 -17.10 4.28
CA PRO A 369 -26.81 -17.39 3.22
C PRO A 369 -26.17 -16.10 2.68
N VAL A 370 -24.86 -15.97 2.85
CA VAL A 370 -24.08 -14.85 2.29
C VAL A 370 -23.12 -15.36 1.22
N PHE A 371 -23.44 -15.06 -0.04
CA PHE A 371 -22.59 -15.43 -1.17
C PHE A 371 -21.42 -14.47 -1.36
N CYS A 372 -20.44 -14.92 -2.14
CA CYS A 372 -19.36 -14.12 -2.68
C CYS A 372 -19.50 -14.09 -4.21
N PHE A 373 -19.41 -12.91 -4.81
CA PHE A 373 -19.28 -12.79 -6.27
C PHE A 373 -17.94 -12.14 -6.62
N VAL A 374 -17.24 -12.73 -7.59
CA VAL A 374 -15.90 -12.27 -7.98
C VAL A 374 -15.98 -11.37 -9.21
N GLN A 375 -15.55 -10.13 -9.08
CA GLN A 375 -15.28 -9.22 -10.19
C GLN A 375 -13.80 -9.32 -10.58
N ASN A 376 -13.44 -10.26 -11.46
CA ASN A 376 -12.07 -10.37 -11.97
C ASN A 376 -11.83 -9.38 -13.14
N ILE A 377 -11.62 -8.09 -12.84
CA ILE A 377 -11.32 -7.08 -13.87
C ILE A 377 -9.84 -6.67 -13.76
N PRO A 378 -8.98 -6.97 -14.77
CA PRO A 378 -7.59 -6.55 -14.76
C PRO A 378 -7.44 -5.03 -14.84
N VAL A 379 -6.70 -4.41 -13.92
CA VAL A 379 -6.58 -2.94 -13.84
C VAL A 379 -5.23 -2.38 -14.31
N ASN A 380 -4.28 -3.26 -14.62
CA ASN A 380 -2.92 -2.90 -15.04
C ASN A 380 -2.77 -2.69 -16.55
N GLY A 381 -3.81 -2.94 -17.35
CA GLY A 381 -3.75 -2.86 -18.82
C GLY A 381 -3.02 -4.02 -19.49
N PHE A 382 -2.79 -5.12 -18.77
CA PHE A 382 -2.18 -6.35 -19.30
C PHE A 382 -3.14 -7.53 -19.21
N GLY A 383 -2.89 -8.52 -20.06
CA GLY A 383 -3.67 -9.75 -20.13
C GLY A 383 -4.92 -9.63 -21.02
N ALA A 384 -5.70 -10.70 -21.03
CA ALA A 384 -6.95 -10.78 -21.75
C ALA A 384 -8.02 -9.88 -21.13
N THR A 385 -8.86 -9.31 -21.99
CA THR A 385 -10.09 -8.64 -21.60
C THR A 385 -11.19 -9.66 -21.33
N LEU A 386 -12.22 -9.24 -20.59
CA LEU A 386 -13.43 -10.04 -20.37
C LEU A 386 -14.24 -10.16 -21.68
N SER A 387 -14.80 -11.33 -21.93
CA SER A 387 -15.69 -11.60 -23.07
C SER A 387 -16.48 -12.90 -22.90
N HIS A 388 -17.80 -12.82 -23.14
CA HIS A 388 -18.70 -13.98 -23.19
C HIS A 388 -18.47 -14.86 -24.43
N THR A 389 -17.87 -14.32 -25.48
CA THR A 389 -17.60 -15.03 -26.75
C THR A 389 -16.20 -15.63 -26.82
N SER A 390 -15.39 -15.47 -25.77
CA SER A 390 -14.07 -16.07 -25.69
C SER A 390 -14.14 -17.59 -25.83
N ARG A 391 -13.17 -18.21 -26.52
CA ARG A 391 -13.03 -19.68 -26.53
C ARG A 391 -12.46 -20.21 -25.21
N ASP A 392 -11.89 -19.34 -24.39
CA ASP A 392 -11.33 -19.70 -23.09
C ASP A 392 -12.44 -19.76 -22.02
N PRO A 393 -12.68 -20.93 -21.39
CA PRO A 393 -13.66 -21.06 -20.33
C PRO A 393 -13.43 -20.15 -19.12
N LEU A 394 -12.18 -19.90 -18.75
CA LEU A 394 -11.86 -19.04 -17.60
C LEU A 394 -12.26 -17.59 -17.89
N ILE A 395 -12.02 -17.10 -19.10
CA ILE A 395 -12.44 -15.74 -19.51
C ILE A 395 -13.97 -15.65 -19.50
N ARG A 396 -14.67 -16.66 -20.02
CA ARG A 396 -16.15 -16.68 -20.00
C ARG A 396 -16.68 -16.69 -18.58
N GLU A 397 -16.10 -17.50 -17.68
CA GLU A 397 -16.48 -17.54 -16.27
C GLU A 397 -16.24 -16.21 -15.59
N ALA A 398 -15.05 -15.63 -15.77
CA ALA A 398 -14.70 -14.33 -15.20
C ALA A 398 -15.67 -13.23 -15.68
N THR A 399 -16.07 -13.26 -16.96
CA THR A 399 -17.07 -12.33 -17.52
C THR A 399 -18.43 -12.51 -16.85
N LEU A 400 -18.92 -13.74 -16.75
CA LEU A 400 -20.22 -14.02 -16.14
C LEU A 400 -20.26 -13.67 -14.65
N MET A 401 -19.20 -13.99 -13.89
CA MET A 401 -19.14 -13.64 -12.47
C MET A 401 -19.03 -12.14 -12.24
N ALA A 402 -18.32 -11.40 -13.11
CA ALA A 402 -18.29 -9.94 -13.05
C ALA A 402 -19.67 -9.34 -13.33
N ASP A 403 -20.36 -9.80 -14.39
CA ASP A 403 -21.72 -9.35 -14.69
C ASP A 403 -22.70 -9.68 -13.54
N MET A 404 -22.62 -10.88 -12.95
CA MET A 404 -23.44 -11.25 -11.78
C MET A 404 -23.19 -10.35 -10.57
N ALA A 405 -21.93 -10.03 -10.28
CA ALA A 405 -21.58 -9.08 -9.23
C ALA A 405 -22.17 -7.69 -9.51
N PHE A 406 -22.14 -7.22 -10.76
CA PHE A 406 -22.81 -5.96 -11.13
C PHE A 406 -24.32 -6.03 -11.00
N MET A 407 -24.97 -7.14 -11.38
CA MET A 407 -26.41 -7.33 -11.17
C MET A 407 -26.78 -7.21 -9.68
N HIS A 408 -25.95 -7.78 -8.79
CA HIS A 408 -26.12 -7.65 -7.34
C HIS A 408 -25.93 -6.20 -6.87
N THR A 409 -24.85 -5.55 -7.27
CA THR A 409 -24.50 -4.19 -6.86
C THR A 409 -25.49 -3.14 -7.37
N LEU A 410 -26.05 -3.36 -8.56
CA LEU A 410 -26.96 -2.43 -9.26
C LEU A 410 -28.44 -2.82 -9.11
N TYR A 411 -28.76 -3.83 -8.30
CA TYR A 411 -30.12 -4.35 -8.16
C TYR A 411 -31.15 -3.27 -7.84
N GLU A 412 -30.85 -2.40 -6.87
CA GLU A 412 -31.75 -1.31 -6.47
C GLU A 412 -31.86 -0.18 -7.50
N ALA A 413 -30.86 -0.03 -8.38
CA ALA A 413 -30.87 0.94 -9.47
C ALA A 413 -31.53 0.38 -10.74
N SER A 414 -31.98 -0.89 -10.74
CA SER A 414 -32.60 -1.52 -11.89
C SER A 414 -34.11 -1.58 -11.77
N ASP A 415 -34.80 -1.22 -12.84
CA ASP A 415 -36.25 -1.40 -12.98
C ASP A 415 -36.65 -2.86 -13.31
N ASN A 416 -35.68 -3.74 -13.62
CA ASN A 416 -35.92 -5.12 -14.04
C ASN A 416 -35.48 -6.12 -12.96
N LYS A 417 -35.89 -5.87 -11.71
CA LYS A 417 -35.56 -6.70 -10.55
C LYS A 417 -35.95 -8.16 -10.76
N SER A 418 -37.13 -8.43 -11.31
CA SER A 418 -37.60 -9.81 -11.55
C SER A 418 -36.70 -10.59 -12.54
N ALA A 419 -36.18 -9.96 -13.60
CA ALA A 419 -35.24 -10.66 -14.48
C ALA A 419 -33.89 -10.90 -13.80
N ILE A 420 -33.44 -9.97 -12.93
CA ILE A 420 -32.24 -10.17 -12.13
C ILE A 420 -32.43 -11.34 -11.15
N ASP A 421 -33.60 -11.44 -10.50
CA ASP A 421 -33.93 -12.55 -9.60
C ASP A 421 -33.84 -13.90 -10.32
N GLN A 422 -34.31 -13.96 -11.57
CA GLN A 422 -34.22 -15.17 -12.40
C GLN A 422 -32.77 -15.54 -12.77
N VAL A 423 -31.87 -14.57 -12.91
CA VAL A 423 -30.43 -14.84 -13.10
C VAL A 423 -29.85 -15.49 -11.85
N PHE A 424 -30.16 -14.96 -10.66
CA PHE A 424 -29.68 -15.54 -9.41
C PHE A 424 -30.33 -16.88 -9.09
N ALA A 425 -31.58 -17.11 -9.47
CA ALA A 425 -32.24 -18.41 -9.35
C ALA A 425 -31.53 -19.48 -10.18
N LYS A 426 -31.10 -19.17 -11.41
CA LYS A 426 -30.29 -20.07 -12.25
C LYS A 426 -28.96 -20.43 -11.58
N TYR A 427 -28.32 -19.43 -10.96
CA TYR A 427 -27.08 -19.68 -10.24
C TYR A 427 -27.28 -20.58 -9.01
N ARG A 428 -28.36 -20.37 -8.24
CA ARG A 428 -28.72 -21.26 -7.11
C ARG A 428 -28.95 -22.70 -7.60
N GLY A 429 -29.72 -22.89 -8.67
CA GLY A 429 -29.94 -24.20 -9.28
C GLY A 429 -28.65 -24.89 -9.72
N TYR A 430 -27.71 -24.14 -10.30
CA TYR A 430 -26.36 -24.66 -10.60
C TYR A 430 -25.58 -25.10 -9.34
N LEU A 431 -25.66 -24.32 -8.26
CA LEU A 431 -24.94 -24.62 -7.02
C LEU A 431 -25.50 -25.86 -6.29
N GLU A 432 -26.82 -26.11 -6.38
CA GLU A 432 -27.52 -27.26 -5.76
C GLU A 432 -27.22 -28.60 -6.47
N LYS A 433 -26.76 -28.57 -7.72
CA LYS A 433 -26.51 -29.78 -8.52
C LYS A 433 -25.28 -30.55 -8.03
N GLU A 434 -25.48 -31.84 -7.71
CA GLU A 434 -24.37 -32.77 -7.47
C GLU A 434 -23.53 -32.98 -8.75
N GLY A 435 -22.21 -33.03 -8.60
CA GLY A 435 -21.31 -33.22 -9.74
C GLY A 435 -21.36 -32.08 -10.78
N ARG A 436 -21.76 -30.87 -10.38
CA ARG A 436 -21.78 -29.69 -11.25
C ARG A 436 -20.45 -29.43 -11.96
N ASP A 437 -20.52 -28.79 -13.11
CA ASP A 437 -19.34 -28.26 -13.80
C ASP A 437 -18.51 -27.37 -12.87
N ALA A 438 -17.21 -27.30 -13.12
CA ALA A 438 -16.34 -26.42 -12.32
C ALA A 438 -16.66 -24.92 -12.51
N TYR A 439 -17.37 -24.57 -13.60
CA TYR A 439 -17.69 -23.22 -14.01
C TYR A 439 -19.16 -23.08 -14.36
N PHE A 440 -19.81 -22.07 -13.79
CA PHE A 440 -21.22 -21.77 -14.06
C PHE A 440 -21.45 -21.47 -15.53
N SER A 441 -20.54 -20.70 -16.15
CA SER A 441 -20.55 -20.34 -17.58
C SER A 441 -20.49 -21.52 -18.55
N LYS A 442 -20.26 -22.76 -18.08
CA LYS A 442 -20.35 -23.99 -18.90
C LYS A 442 -21.69 -24.71 -18.78
N SER A 443 -22.39 -24.54 -17.66
CA SER A 443 -23.68 -25.16 -17.41
C SER A 443 -24.78 -24.60 -18.34
N PRO A 444 -25.85 -25.37 -18.63
CA PRO A 444 -27.03 -24.86 -19.31
C PRO A 444 -27.62 -23.61 -18.62
N GLU A 445 -27.73 -23.65 -17.30
CA GLU A 445 -28.23 -22.56 -16.46
C GLU A 445 -27.38 -21.29 -16.62
N GLY A 446 -26.06 -21.45 -16.76
CA GLY A 446 -25.14 -20.35 -17.03
C GLY A 446 -25.24 -19.78 -18.43
N GLN A 447 -25.47 -20.60 -19.46
CA GLN A 447 -25.73 -20.08 -20.82
C GLN A 447 -27.00 -19.22 -20.84
N ASP A 448 -28.06 -19.69 -20.19
CA ASP A 448 -29.33 -18.98 -20.10
C ASP A 448 -29.17 -17.68 -19.29
N ALA A 449 -28.39 -17.71 -18.21
CA ALA A 449 -28.05 -16.52 -17.44
C ALA A 449 -27.31 -15.47 -18.30
N ILE A 450 -26.34 -15.87 -19.13
CA ILE A 450 -25.63 -14.96 -20.05
C ILE A 450 -26.61 -14.27 -21.00
N GLN A 451 -27.54 -15.02 -21.60
CA GLN A 451 -28.54 -14.45 -22.52
C GLN A 451 -29.47 -13.47 -21.79
N GLN A 452 -29.92 -13.81 -20.59
CA GLN A 452 -30.79 -12.95 -19.80
C GLN A 452 -30.07 -11.67 -19.34
N ILE A 453 -28.82 -11.76 -18.91
CA ILE A 453 -27.98 -10.61 -18.57
C ILE A 453 -27.82 -9.68 -19.76
N ALA A 454 -27.60 -10.21 -20.97
CA ALA A 454 -27.52 -9.39 -22.18
C ALA A 454 -28.83 -8.61 -22.42
N ALA A 455 -29.98 -9.26 -22.27
CA ALA A 455 -31.29 -8.60 -22.40
C ALA A 455 -31.51 -7.52 -21.32
N ILE A 456 -31.10 -7.75 -20.07
CA ILE A 456 -31.16 -6.75 -19.00
C ILE A 456 -30.28 -5.53 -19.34
N LYS A 457 -29.04 -5.76 -19.81
CA LYS A 457 -28.11 -4.69 -20.17
C LYS A 457 -28.64 -3.84 -21.34
N GLU A 458 -29.30 -4.44 -22.33
CA GLU A 458 -29.96 -3.67 -23.41
C GLU A 458 -31.08 -2.76 -22.89
N GLN A 459 -31.79 -3.16 -21.83
CA GLN A 459 -32.78 -2.30 -21.19
C GLN A 459 -32.12 -1.17 -20.39
N TRP A 460 -31.03 -1.45 -19.66
CA TRP A 460 -30.28 -0.45 -18.92
C TRP A 460 -29.72 0.69 -19.79
N LYS A 461 -29.43 0.43 -21.06
CA LYS A 461 -29.07 1.48 -22.03
C LYS A 461 -30.15 2.55 -22.13
N LYS A 462 -31.43 2.18 -21.98
CA LYS A 462 -32.62 3.03 -22.17
C LYS A 462 -33.11 3.72 -20.90
N ILE A 463 -32.65 3.32 -19.71
CA ILE A 463 -33.12 3.88 -18.42
C ILE A 463 -32.64 5.32 -18.25
N ALA A 464 -33.53 6.22 -17.85
CA ALA A 464 -33.20 7.58 -17.45
C ALA A 464 -33.15 7.68 -15.92
N PRO A 465 -32.12 8.32 -15.32
CA PRO A 465 -32.02 8.44 -13.88
C PRO A 465 -33.00 9.47 -13.31
N GLN A 466 -33.32 9.36 -12.02
CA GLN A 466 -34.05 10.41 -11.29
C GLN A 466 -33.16 11.65 -11.10
N SER A 467 -33.71 12.85 -11.35
CA SER A 467 -32.93 14.10 -11.39
C SER A 467 -32.33 14.51 -10.04
N ASP A 468 -33.03 14.19 -8.94
CA ASP A 468 -32.80 14.75 -7.62
C ASP A 468 -32.12 13.78 -6.64
N ALA A 469 -31.59 12.66 -7.16
CA ALA A 469 -30.99 11.63 -6.34
C ALA A 469 -29.64 12.06 -5.70
N GLU A 470 -29.32 11.46 -4.56
CA GLU A 470 -28.03 11.65 -3.87
C GLU A 470 -26.83 11.24 -4.74
N PRO A 471 -25.61 11.78 -4.51
CA PRO A 471 -24.42 11.48 -5.31
C PRO A 471 -24.10 9.99 -5.45
N GLU A 472 -24.31 9.20 -4.40
CA GLU A 472 -24.09 7.75 -4.43
C GLU A 472 -25.07 7.04 -5.38
N VAL A 473 -26.35 7.44 -5.38
CA VAL A 473 -27.36 6.90 -6.29
C VAL A 473 -27.02 7.26 -7.73
N LYS A 474 -26.58 8.49 -7.99
CA LYS A 474 -26.07 8.92 -9.31
C LYS A 474 -24.84 8.10 -9.73
N ALA A 475 -23.93 7.77 -8.81
CA ALA A 475 -22.79 6.90 -9.09
C ALA A 475 -23.21 5.47 -9.46
N ARG A 476 -24.27 4.92 -8.82
CA ARG A 476 -24.86 3.62 -9.22
C ARG A 476 -25.39 3.66 -10.65
N TYR A 477 -26.14 4.69 -11.02
CA TYR A 477 -26.63 4.84 -12.41
C TYR A 477 -25.49 5.05 -13.41
N ALA A 478 -24.46 5.82 -13.05
CA ALA A 478 -23.27 5.97 -13.88
C ALA A 478 -22.58 4.62 -14.11
N LEU A 479 -22.37 3.82 -13.05
CA LEU A 479 -21.82 2.47 -13.16
C LEU A 479 -22.72 1.57 -14.02
N GLN A 480 -24.04 1.65 -13.86
CA GLN A 480 -25.00 0.91 -14.69
C GLN A 480 -24.83 1.24 -16.18
N LYS A 481 -24.62 2.51 -16.55
CA LYS A 481 -24.31 2.89 -17.94
C LYS A 481 -23.00 2.29 -18.44
N LEU A 482 -21.93 2.33 -17.63
CA LEU A 482 -20.65 1.71 -18.00
C LEU A 482 -20.80 0.19 -18.24
N VAL A 483 -21.55 -0.50 -17.37
CA VAL A 483 -21.79 -1.95 -17.47
C VAL A 483 -22.68 -2.28 -18.67
N ALA A 484 -23.76 -1.54 -18.89
CA ALA A 484 -24.68 -1.73 -20.02
C ALA A 484 -23.98 -1.61 -21.39
N HIS A 485 -22.95 -0.77 -21.48
CA HIS A 485 -22.10 -0.59 -22.66
C HIS A 485 -20.81 -1.43 -22.65
N ASN A 486 -20.69 -2.41 -21.75
CA ASN A 486 -19.54 -3.32 -21.65
C ASN A 486 -18.18 -2.61 -21.48
N LEU A 487 -18.13 -1.41 -20.91
CA LEU A 487 -16.87 -0.70 -20.70
C LEU A 487 -15.97 -1.38 -19.65
N HIS A 488 -16.55 -2.22 -18.79
CA HIS A 488 -15.80 -3.10 -17.88
C HIS A 488 -15.03 -4.22 -18.60
N CYS A 489 -15.34 -4.49 -19.87
CA CYS A 489 -14.61 -5.42 -20.73
C CYS A 489 -13.43 -4.77 -21.45
N THR A 490 -13.11 -3.51 -21.16
CA THR A 490 -11.96 -2.81 -21.77
C THR A 490 -10.93 -2.43 -20.70
N HIS A 491 -9.66 -2.43 -21.09
CA HIS A 491 -8.56 -2.02 -20.20
C HIS A 491 -8.63 -0.53 -19.84
N ASP A 492 -9.13 0.31 -20.77
CA ASP A 492 -9.15 1.77 -20.61
C ASP A 492 -10.04 2.24 -19.46
N TYR A 493 -11.16 1.54 -19.22
CA TYR A 493 -12.13 1.88 -18.18
C TYR A 493 -12.09 0.95 -16.96
N ALA A 494 -11.23 -0.07 -16.96
CA ALA A 494 -11.15 -1.06 -15.89
C ALA A 494 -11.00 -0.44 -14.48
N LYS A 495 -10.10 0.54 -14.32
CA LYS A 495 -9.90 1.25 -13.04
C LYS A 495 -11.12 2.08 -12.63
N LEU A 496 -11.74 2.76 -13.59
CA LEU A 496 -12.92 3.59 -13.35
C LEU A 496 -14.09 2.73 -12.87
N VAL A 497 -14.37 1.64 -13.59
CA VAL A 497 -15.44 0.69 -13.25
C VAL A 497 -15.19 0.10 -11.86
N GLN A 498 -13.97 -0.39 -11.60
CA GLN A 498 -13.61 -0.97 -10.29
C GLN A 498 -13.75 0.04 -9.16
N ALA A 499 -13.29 1.29 -9.34
CA ALA A 499 -13.43 2.34 -8.34
C ALA A 499 -14.91 2.69 -8.07
N LEU A 500 -15.74 2.80 -9.11
CA LEU A 500 -17.17 3.04 -8.95
C LEU A 500 -17.89 1.86 -8.29
N SER A 501 -17.52 0.62 -8.64
CA SER A 501 -18.10 -0.59 -8.03
C SER A 501 -17.83 -0.61 -6.53
N VAL A 502 -16.56 -0.49 -6.12
CA VAL A 502 -16.17 -0.44 -4.70
C VAL A 502 -16.86 0.72 -3.97
N TYR A 503 -17.01 1.88 -4.61
CA TYR A 503 -17.65 3.05 -4.00
C TYR A 503 -19.14 2.84 -3.67
N VAL A 504 -19.87 2.08 -4.49
CA VAL A 504 -21.32 1.85 -4.31
C VAL A 504 -21.63 0.49 -3.67
N GLU A 505 -20.64 -0.36 -3.43
CA GLU A 505 -20.80 -1.62 -2.73
C GLU A 505 -20.91 -1.41 -1.21
N LYS A 506 -21.83 -2.13 -0.56
CA LYS A 506 -21.96 -2.12 0.90
C LYS A 506 -20.86 -2.94 1.58
N ALA A 507 -20.52 -4.09 1.00
CA ALA A 507 -19.49 -5.01 1.49
C ALA A 507 -18.58 -5.44 0.33
N SER A 508 -17.31 -5.04 0.42
CA SER A 508 -16.34 -5.19 -0.65
C SER A 508 -15.00 -5.68 -0.10
N ILE A 509 -14.47 -6.74 -0.70
CA ILE A 509 -13.09 -7.16 -0.49
C ILE A 509 -12.31 -6.95 -1.80
N GLY A 510 -11.09 -6.44 -1.72
CA GLY A 510 -10.32 -6.06 -2.91
C GLY A 510 -8.85 -6.45 -2.81
N GLY A 511 -8.30 -7.05 -3.86
CA GLY A 511 -6.93 -7.57 -3.84
C GLY A 511 -6.35 -7.96 -5.19
N CYS A 512 -5.03 -8.16 -5.21
CA CYS A 512 -4.30 -8.71 -6.35
C CYS A 512 -3.16 -9.62 -5.87
N LYS A 513 -2.58 -10.42 -6.78
CA LYS A 513 -1.43 -11.26 -6.45
C LYS A 513 -0.19 -10.48 -6.00
N SER A 514 0.03 -9.29 -6.55
CA SER A 514 1.11 -8.40 -6.11
C SER A 514 0.79 -7.65 -4.79
N GLY A 515 -0.32 -7.98 -4.13
CA GLY A 515 -0.62 -7.62 -2.75
C GLY A 515 -1.25 -6.25 -2.56
N ASN A 516 -0.62 -5.15 -2.99
CA ASN A 516 -1.04 -3.81 -2.54
C ASN A 516 -1.04 -2.77 -3.64
N GLU A 517 -0.27 -2.91 -4.71
CA GLU A 517 -0.12 -1.80 -5.64
C GLU A 517 -1.43 -1.51 -6.39
N ARG A 518 -2.19 -2.54 -6.76
CA ARG A 518 -3.42 -2.40 -7.55
C ARG A 518 -4.59 -2.04 -6.66
N ALA A 519 -4.62 -2.62 -5.45
CA ALA A 519 -5.56 -2.22 -4.43
C ALA A 519 -5.39 -0.74 -4.05
N GLN A 520 -4.15 -0.24 -3.94
CA GLN A 520 -3.89 1.19 -3.72
C GLN A 520 -4.45 2.05 -4.85
N ALA A 521 -4.22 1.67 -6.12
CA ALA A 521 -4.72 2.42 -7.27
C ALA A 521 -6.25 2.59 -7.26
N ILE A 522 -6.97 1.53 -6.91
CA ILE A 522 -8.44 1.56 -6.83
C ILE A 522 -8.90 2.28 -5.57
N ASN A 523 -8.41 1.89 -4.39
CA ASN A 523 -8.83 2.48 -3.12
C ASN A 523 -8.50 3.98 -3.03
N GLY A 524 -7.43 4.44 -3.68
CA GLY A 524 -7.10 5.86 -3.79
C GLY A 524 -8.15 6.64 -4.58
N ARG A 525 -8.64 6.10 -5.70
CA ARG A 525 -9.73 6.71 -6.49
C ARG A 525 -11.07 6.64 -5.76
N VAL A 526 -11.32 5.57 -5.01
CA VAL A 526 -12.50 5.47 -4.13
C VAL A 526 -12.46 6.56 -3.05
N ALA A 527 -11.29 6.82 -2.44
CA ALA A 527 -11.16 7.93 -1.49
C ALA A 527 -11.43 9.30 -2.15
N ILE A 528 -11.08 9.50 -3.42
CA ILE A 528 -11.46 10.72 -4.14
C ILE A 528 -12.98 10.81 -4.31
N LEU A 529 -13.67 9.71 -4.61
CA LEU A 529 -15.13 9.68 -4.68
C LEU A 529 -15.78 10.03 -3.33
N ASP A 530 -15.19 9.59 -2.21
CA ASP A 530 -15.65 9.94 -0.86
C ASP A 530 -15.60 11.45 -0.57
N THR A 531 -14.72 12.21 -1.24
CA THR A 531 -14.65 13.67 -1.03
C THR A 531 -15.85 14.43 -1.60
N GLN A 532 -16.65 13.80 -2.46
CA GLN A 532 -17.74 14.44 -3.21
C GLN A 532 -17.29 15.71 -3.96
N ASP A 533 -16.09 15.66 -4.56
CA ASP A 533 -15.59 16.74 -5.42
C ASP A 533 -16.64 17.18 -6.45
N LYS A 534 -16.90 18.48 -6.53
CA LYS A 534 -18.03 19.04 -7.28
C LYS A 534 -17.95 18.73 -8.78
N ASP A 535 -16.74 18.76 -9.36
CA ASP A 535 -16.54 18.51 -10.78
C ASP A 535 -16.77 17.03 -11.08
N ILE A 536 -16.27 16.15 -10.21
CA ILE A 536 -16.51 14.71 -10.31
C ILE A 536 -18.00 14.39 -10.19
N VAL A 537 -18.69 14.95 -9.19
CA VAL A 537 -20.13 14.76 -8.99
C VAL A 537 -20.94 15.25 -10.19
N LYS A 538 -20.54 16.39 -10.79
CA LYS A 538 -21.16 16.91 -12.01
C LYS A 538 -21.02 15.93 -13.17
N ILE A 539 -19.81 15.41 -13.42
CA ILE A 539 -19.57 14.46 -14.52
C ILE A 539 -20.29 13.13 -14.26
N ILE A 540 -20.34 12.64 -13.01
CA ILE A 540 -21.12 11.45 -12.63
C ILE A 540 -22.60 11.66 -12.98
N ASN A 541 -23.15 12.84 -12.67
CA ASN A 541 -24.53 13.16 -13.01
C ASN A 541 -24.75 13.21 -14.53
N GLU A 542 -23.83 13.78 -15.30
CA GLU A 542 -23.88 13.80 -16.76
C GLU A 542 -23.79 12.38 -17.37
N LEU A 543 -22.88 11.55 -16.88
CA LEU A 543 -22.73 10.15 -17.28
C LEU A 543 -23.98 9.33 -16.95
N SER A 544 -24.57 9.53 -15.76
CA SER A 544 -25.80 8.83 -15.36
C SER A 544 -26.97 9.12 -16.31
N ARG A 545 -27.00 10.31 -16.92
CA ARG A 545 -28.03 10.79 -17.86
C ARG A 545 -27.67 10.57 -19.33
N ALA A 546 -26.55 9.92 -19.62
CA ALA A 546 -26.15 9.67 -20.99
C ALA A 546 -27.11 8.66 -21.65
N ASP A 547 -27.62 9.04 -22.81
CA ASP A 547 -28.75 8.43 -23.52
C ASP A 547 -28.34 7.66 -24.78
N TYR A 548 -27.06 7.75 -25.17
CA TYR A 548 -26.49 7.00 -26.29
C TYR A 548 -25.00 6.71 -26.09
N GLU A 549 -24.50 5.69 -26.78
CA GLU A 549 -23.17 5.10 -26.56
C GLU A 549 -22.02 6.12 -26.66
N LYS A 550 -21.98 6.94 -27.71
CA LYS A 550 -20.90 7.92 -27.90
C LYS A 550 -20.80 8.88 -26.71
N LYS A 551 -21.94 9.34 -26.17
CA LYS A 551 -21.97 10.22 -24.99
C LYS A 551 -21.58 9.47 -23.71
N VAL A 552 -21.96 8.20 -23.56
CA VAL A 552 -21.50 7.36 -22.45
C VAL A 552 -19.97 7.26 -22.46
N VAL A 553 -19.37 6.95 -23.61
CA VAL A 553 -17.91 6.84 -23.76
C VAL A 553 -17.22 8.18 -23.50
N GLU A 554 -17.74 9.28 -24.03
CA GLU A 554 -17.21 10.63 -23.80
C GLU A 554 -17.20 10.99 -22.31
N GLN A 555 -18.34 10.78 -21.63
CA GLN A 555 -18.48 11.09 -20.21
C GLN A 555 -17.70 10.12 -19.31
N ALA A 556 -17.56 8.85 -19.70
CA ALA A 556 -16.67 7.91 -19.04
C ALA A 556 -15.19 8.36 -19.14
N GLY A 557 -14.77 8.83 -20.32
CA GLY A 557 -13.45 9.40 -20.54
C GLY A 557 -13.20 10.67 -19.72
N ALA A 558 -14.20 11.56 -19.65
CA ALA A 558 -14.14 12.75 -18.80
C ALA A 558 -14.03 12.40 -17.31
N LEU A 559 -14.84 11.45 -16.83
CA LEU A 559 -14.84 11.02 -15.43
C LEU A 559 -13.51 10.36 -15.05
N LYS A 560 -13.01 9.46 -15.90
CA LYS A 560 -11.67 8.85 -15.73
C LYS A 560 -10.61 9.94 -15.62
N SER A 561 -10.57 10.85 -16.58
CA SER A 561 -9.55 11.91 -16.64
C SER A 561 -9.59 12.83 -15.42
N GLN A 562 -10.80 13.21 -14.96
CA GLN A 562 -10.95 14.04 -13.78
C GLN A 562 -10.56 13.31 -12.49
N LEU A 563 -10.95 12.03 -12.34
CA LEU A 563 -10.51 11.21 -11.21
C LEU A 563 -8.99 11.04 -11.17
N ASP A 564 -8.39 10.73 -12.31
CA ASP A 564 -6.93 10.57 -12.44
C ASP A 564 -6.20 11.88 -12.12
N LYS A 565 -6.73 13.03 -12.56
CA LYS A 565 -6.20 14.36 -12.24
C LYS A 565 -6.23 14.64 -10.74
N VAL A 566 -7.39 14.52 -10.10
CA VAL A 566 -7.52 14.79 -8.65
C VAL A 566 -6.68 13.81 -7.84
N TYR A 567 -6.63 12.55 -8.24
CA TYR A 567 -5.78 11.54 -7.63
C TYR A 567 -4.29 11.88 -7.78
N ASN A 568 -3.83 12.29 -8.97
CA ASN A 568 -2.46 12.73 -9.23
C ASN A 568 -2.08 13.96 -8.40
N ASP A 569 -2.99 14.92 -8.25
CA ASP A 569 -2.71 16.20 -7.62
C ASP A 569 -2.74 16.11 -6.09
N LYS A 570 -3.63 15.28 -5.52
CA LYS A 570 -3.94 15.28 -4.09
C LYS A 570 -3.93 13.91 -3.41
N GLY A 571 -4.07 12.81 -4.13
CA GLY A 571 -4.43 11.51 -3.56
C GLY A 571 -3.35 10.42 -3.59
N LEU A 572 -2.25 10.60 -4.32
CA LEU A 572 -1.25 9.53 -4.57
C LEU A 572 -0.65 8.95 -3.27
N GLN A 573 -0.56 9.76 -2.22
CA GLN A 573 0.06 9.41 -0.94
C GLN A 573 -0.92 9.52 0.24
N GLY A 574 -2.23 9.39 -0.03
CA GLY A 574 -3.26 9.32 1.00
C GLY A 574 -3.33 7.97 1.72
N ALA A 575 -4.36 7.76 2.55
CA ALA A 575 -4.50 6.58 3.41
C ALA A 575 -4.34 5.22 2.68
N ALA A 576 -4.81 5.12 1.42
CA ALA A 576 -4.71 3.90 0.62
C ALA A 576 -3.25 3.48 0.34
N SER A 577 -2.31 4.44 0.22
CA SER A 577 -0.89 4.14 0.00
C SER A 577 -0.20 3.60 1.26
N VAL A 578 -0.67 4.03 2.43
CA VAL A 578 -0.13 3.66 3.74
C VAL A 578 -0.30 2.17 4.03
N VAL A 579 -1.30 1.52 3.43
CA VAL A 579 -1.47 0.06 3.50
C VAL A 579 -0.20 -0.67 3.06
N SER A 580 0.52 -0.16 2.05
CA SER A 580 1.79 -0.76 1.63
C SER A 580 2.89 -0.61 2.66
N LEU A 581 2.95 0.55 3.33
CA LEU A 581 3.93 0.80 4.38
C LEU A 581 3.71 -0.12 5.57
N LEU A 582 2.47 -0.25 6.03
CA LEU A 582 2.10 -1.14 7.14
C LEU A 582 2.41 -2.60 6.81
N ASP A 583 2.15 -3.03 5.59
CA ASP A 583 2.21 -4.43 5.19
C ASP A 583 3.65 -4.91 4.90
N GLN A 584 4.46 -4.11 4.21
CA GLN A 584 5.79 -4.56 3.73
C GLN A 584 6.94 -3.60 4.07
N GLY A 585 6.69 -2.60 4.91
CA GLY A 585 7.68 -1.60 5.33
C GLY A 585 8.09 -0.62 4.24
N ALA A 586 7.38 -0.58 3.11
CA ALA A 586 7.77 0.23 1.95
C ALA A 586 6.58 0.54 1.04
N SER A 587 6.71 1.63 0.27
CA SER A 587 5.70 2.04 -0.70
C SER A 587 5.47 1.00 -1.80
N ALA A 588 4.28 1.05 -2.40
CA ALA A 588 3.97 0.31 -3.61
C ALA A 588 4.91 0.73 -4.74
N LYS A 589 5.44 -0.26 -5.48
CA LYS A 589 6.38 -0.05 -6.60
C LYS A 589 5.69 0.24 -7.94
N VAL A 590 4.48 0.81 -7.90
CA VAL A 590 3.71 1.09 -9.12
C VAL A 590 4.15 2.39 -9.76
N GLU A 591 4.29 2.37 -11.08
CA GLU A 591 4.73 3.48 -11.89
C GLU A 591 3.65 3.83 -12.92
N ALA A 592 3.62 5.10 -13.30
CA ALA A 592 2.82 5.58 -14.42
C ALA A 592 3.35 4.98 -15.73
N LYS A 593 2.46 4.58 -16.64
CA LYS A 593 2.83 4.05 -17.95
C LYS A 593 3.70 5.07 -18.71
N PRO A 594 4.86 4.65 -19.26
CA PRO A 594 5.64 5.53 -20.13
C PRO A 594 4.89 5.74 -21.46
N GLY A 595 5.29 6.77 -22.21
CA GLY A 595 4.88 6.88 -23.61
C GLY A 595 5.49 5.74 -24.44
N GLY A 596 4.68 5.05 -25.25
CA GLY A 596 5.15 3.97 -26.14
C GLY A 596 4.98 2.55 -25.57
N ILE A 597 5.80 1.62 -26.05
CA ILE A 597 5.75 0.18 -25.68
C ILE A 597 6.53 -0.05 -24.38
N TYR A 598 5.96 -0.82 -23.46
CA TYR A 598 6.59 -1.20 -22.20
C TYR A 598 6.23 -2.64 -21.82
N PHE A 599 7.16 -3.32 -21.16
CA PHE A 599 7.02 -4.73 -20.75
C PHE A 599 7.00 -4.92 -19.23
N SER A 600 7.42 -3.91 -18.47
CA SER A 600 7.38 -3.97 -17.02
C SER A 600 5.96 -3.86 -16.51
N ARG A 601 5.50 -4.89 -15.79
CA ARG A 601 4.19 -4.87 -15.14
C ARG A 601 4.09 -3.81 -14.04
N ASN A 602 5.19 -3.24 -13.56
CA ASN A 602 5.11 -2.14 -12.58
C ASN A 602 4.46 -0.88 -13.17
N TYR A 603 4.50 -0.72 -14.50
CA TYR A 603 3.75 0.31 -15.24
C TYR A 603 2.26 -0.03 -15.31
N ALA A 604 1.57 0.16 -14.20
CA ALA A 604 0.15 -0.17 -14.07
C ALA A 604 -0.74 1.05 -13.84
N GLU A 605 -0.17 2.24 -13.64
CA GLU A 605 -0.92 3.49 -13.48
C GLU A 605 -0.96 4.30 -14.78
N GLU A 606 -1.88 5.25 -14.88
CA GLU A 606 -2.10 6.03 -16.11
C GLU A 606 -0.92 6.98 -16.38
N LYS A 607 -0.61 7.25 -17.65
CA LYS A 607 0.55 8.07 -18.05
C LYS A 607 0.43 9.52 -17.58
N GLU A 608 -0.79 9.97 -17.32
CA GLU A 608 -1.15 11.29 -16.82
C GLU A 608 -0.77 11.50 -15.35
N LEU A 609 -0.40 10.44 -14.61
CA LEU A 609 0.01 10.53 -13.20
C LEU A 609 1.47 11.00 -13.07
N THR A 610 1.73 12.23 -13.51
CA THR A 610 3.06 12.82 -13.58
C THR A 610 3.74 13.00 -12.22
N ASN A 611 2.98 13.05 -11.13
CA ASN A 611 3.50 13.16 -9.77
C ASN A 611 3.91 11.80 -9.18
N LEU A 612 3.58 10.67 -9.82
CA LEU A 612 3.90 9.32 -9.33
C LEU A 612 5.34 8.92 -9.66
N HIS A 613 6.20 8.85 -8.64
CA HIS A 613 7.60 8.37 -8.76
C HIS A 613 7.91 7.31 -7.71
N GLN A 614 8.05 6.05 -8.13
CA GLN A 614 8.23 4.89 -7.23
C GLN A 614 9.32 3.91 -7.68
N SER A 615 10.18 4.30 -8.62
CA SER A 615 11.18 3.41 -9.23
C SER A 615 12.19 2.85 -8.21
N LYS A 616 12.38 3.51 -7.06
CA LYS A 616 13.29 3.07 -5.99
C LYS A 616 12.58 2.46 -4.78
N ALA A 617 11.25 2.54 -4.68
CA ALA A 617 10.48 2.00 -3.56
C ALA A 617 10.70 0.49 -3.35
N GLY A 618 10.82 -0.26 -4.46
CA GLY A 618 11.09 -1.71 -4.40
C GLY A 618 12.37 -2.09 -3.65
N LYS A 619 13.35 -1.19 -3.51
CA LYS A 619 14.59 -1.47 -2.76
C LYS A 619 14.40 -1.49 -1.25
N MET A 620 13.32 -0.89 -0.74
CA MET A 620 13.00 -0.88 0.69
C MET A 620 12.15 -2.09 1.10
N GLN A 621 11.48 -2.75 0.15
CA GLN A 621 10.59 -3.87 0.42
C GLN A 621 11.33 -5.07 1.06
N ALA A 622 10.66 -5.71 2.03
CA ALA A 622 11.18 -6.83 2.81
C ALA A 622 11.80 -7.96 1.98
N HIS A 623 11.13 -8.37 0.90
CA HIS A 623 11.51 -9.49 0.05
C HIS A 623 12.67 -9.19 -0.93
N LYS A 624 13.15 -7.94 -0.98
CA LYS A 624 14.24 -7.53 -1.90
C LYS A 624 15.56 -7.34 -1.17
N ASN A 625 15.87 -6.11 -0.76
CA ASN A 625 17.20 -5.75 -0.26
C ASN A 625 17.27 -5.60 1.26
N LEU A 626 16.15 -5.68 1.98
CA LEU A 626 16.12 -5.41 3.42
C LEU A 626 17.17 -6.23 4.19
N THR A 627 17.21 -7.55 3.98
CA THR A 627 18.21 -8.43 4.62
C THR A 627 19.64 -8.08 4.24
N LYS A 628 19.88 -7.78 2.96
CA LYS A 628 21.21 -7.41 2.46
C LYS A 628 21.71 -6.13 3.11
N GLU A 629 20.82 -5.18 3.35
CA GLU A 629 21.17 -3.89 3.92
C GLU A 629 21.34 -3.96 5.44
N MET A 630 20.54 -4.80 6.12
CA MET A 630 20.79 -5.15 7.54
C MET A 630 22.16 -5.82 7.71
N GLN A 631 22.51 -6.76 6.81
CA GLN A 631 23.82 -7.43 6.83
C GLN A 631 24.95 -6.46 6.49
N LYS A 632 24.81 -5.59 5.49
CA LYS A 632 25.85 -4.60 5.15
C LYS A 632 26.04 -3.54 6.23
N ALA A 633 24.98 -3.17 6.95
CA ALA A 633 25.07 -2.24 8.09
C ALA A 633 26.03 -2.74 9.17
N TRP A 634 26.22 -4.07 9.25
CA TRP A 634 27.24 -4.70 10.08
C TRP A 634 28.68 -4.31 9.68
N ASP A 635 28.98 -4.23 8.38
CA ASP A 635 30.33 -3.91 7.88
C ASP A 635 30.80 -2.50 8.29
N PHE A 636 29.86 -1.63 8.66
CA PHE A 636 30.12 -0.29 9.17
C PHE A 636 30.36 -0.25 10.68
N HIS A 637 30.26 -1.39 11.39
CA HIS A 637 30.54 -1.49 12.82
C HIS A 637 31.91 -2.10 13.14
N PRO A 638 32.63 -1.58 14.15
CA PRO A 638 33.88 -2.18 14.57
C PRO A 638 33.67 -3.54 15.26
N VAL A 639 34.37 -4.55 14.75
CA VAL A 639 34.38 -5.97 15.16
C VAL A 639 34.89 -6.23 16.59
N SER A 640 35.26 -5.20 17.38
CA SER A 640 35.73 -5.39 18.77
C SER A 640 35.55 -4.16 19.66
N TRP A 641 35.42 -4.40 20.97
CA TRP A 641 35.35 -3.36 22.02
C TRP A 641 36.53 -2.38 21.97
N TRP A 642 37.74 -2.85 21.62
CA TRP A 642 38.93 -2.01 21.45
C TRP A 642 38.88 -1.11 20.19
N LYS A 643 38.24 -1.55 19.10
CA LYS A 643 37.98 -0.69 17.94
C LYS A 643 36.85 0.33 18.22
N ARG A 644 35.93 0.08 19.17
CA ARG A 644 34.91 1.05 19.61
C ARG A 644 35.50 2.36 20.15
N MET A 645 36.70 2.34 20.74
CA MET A 645 37.38 3.56 21.20
C MET A 645 38.11 4.34 20.11
N LYS A 646 38.35 3.75 18.92
CA LYS A 646 39.16 4.38 17.86
C LYS A 646 38.43 4.61 16.53
N SER A 647 37.23 4.06 16.30
CA SER A 647 36.59 4.15 14.99
C SER A 647 35.10 4.50 15.07
N SER A 648 34.79 5.78 15.13
CA SER A 648 33.51 6.31 14.67
C SER A 648 33.64 6.75 13.21
N ARG A 649 33.28 5.88 12.26
CA ARG A 649 33.17 6.21 10.83
C ARG A 649 31.94 7.06 10.47
N LEU A 650 31.45 7.88 11.41
CA LEU A 650 30.69 9.10 11.08
C LEU A 650 31.60 10.17 10.43
N GLY A 651 32.92 10.05 10.55
CA GLY A 651 33.90 10.95 9.92
C GLY A 651 34.17 10.71 8.42
N VAL A 652 33.73 9.60 7.80
CA VAL A 652 34.01 9.32 6.38
C VAL A 652 32.81 9.64 5.47
N VAL A 653 31.58 9.53 5.97
CA VAL A 653 30.39 10.03 5.26
C VAL A 653 30.20 11.55 5.51
N GLY A 654 30.71 12.06 6.63
CA GLY A 654 30.82 13.50 6.91
C GLY A 654 31.83 14.26 6.03
N ALA A 655 32.67 13.57 5.24
CA ALA A 655 33.64 14.21 4.36
C ALA A 655 33.01 14.91 3.13
N ILE A 656 31.72 14.66 2.84
CA ILE A 656 30.97 15.44 1.83
C ILE A 656 30.31 16.68 2.46
N LEU A 657 30.37 16.85 3.78
CA LEU A 657 29.53 17.79 4.52
C LEU A 657 30.26 18.57 5.65
N GLY A 658 31.58 18.50 5.73
CA GLY A 658 32.29 19.06 6.88
C GLY A 658 33.79 19.25 6.70
N THR A 659 34.19 20.08 5.73
CA THR A 659 35.45 20.82 5.85
C THR A 659 35.17 22.08 6.68
N VAL A 660 36.03 22.37 7.66
CA VAL A 660 35.99 23.53 8.60
C VAL A 660 35.28 23.24 9.94
N THR A 661 36.00 22.60 10.88
CA THR A 661 36.35 23.16 12.20
C THR A 661 37.12 22.12 13.04
N ILE A 662 38.35 22.47 13.42
CA ILE A 662 39.27 21.65 14.21
C ILE A 662 39.26 22.15 15.67
N ILE A 663 39.11 21.20 16.63
CA ILE A 663 39.31 21.31 18.11
C ILE A 663 38.19 22.07 18.87
N PRO A 664 37.40 21.40 19.76
CA PRO A 664 37.89 20.84 21.03
C PRO A 664 37.22 19.51 21.44
N ALA A 665 37.72 18.37 20.94
CA ALA A 665 37.22 17.03 21.30
C ALA A 665 37.81 16.47 22.62
N VAL A 666 38.93 17.02 23.11
CA VAL A 666 39.66 16.49 24.27
C VAL A 666 38.99 16.87 25.60
N VAL A 667 38.35 18.04 25.68
CA VAL A 667 37.68 18.52 26.91
C VAL A 667 36.36 17.79 27.17
N VAL A 668 35.61 17.46 26.11
CA VAL A 668 34.32 16.75 26.21
C VAL A 668 34.52 15.27 26.59
N ALA A 669 35.62 14.65 26.14
CA ALA A 669 35.95 13.27 26.48
C ALA A 669 36.23 13.09 27.99
N VAL A 670 36.94 14.04 28.61
CA VAL A 670 37.22 14.02 30.05
C VAL A 670 35.95 14.31 30.86
N TYR A 671 35.13 15.27 30.42
CA TYR A 671 33.86 15.59 31.10
C TYR A 671 32.86 14.42 31.08
N ASN A 672 32.68 13.77 29.92
CA ASN A 672 31.74 12.66 29.78
C ASN A 672 32.21 11.37 30.46
N ALA A 673 33.52 11.13 30.57
CA ALA A 673 34.05 10.00 31.33
C ALA A 673 33.79 10.16 32.84
N VAL A 674 33.93 11.38 33.36
CA VAL A 674 33.66 11.69 34.77
C VAL A 674 32.15 11.68 35.07
N ASP A 675 31.31 12.18 34.16
CA ASP A 675 29.84 12.16 34.33
C ASP A 675 29.26 10.73 34.23
N ASN A 676 29.78 9.89 33.32
CA ASN A 676 29.33 8.50 33.21
C ASN A 676 29.74 7.62 34.40
N ALA A 677 30.93 7.84 34.97
CA ALA A 677 31.36 7.14 36.19
C ALA A 677 30.42 7.48 37.37
N LYS A 678 30.10 8.77 37.54
CA LYS A 678 29.16 9.24 38.59
C LYS A 678 27.73 8.74 38.38
N ARG A 679 27.28 8.56 37.14
CA ARG A 679 25.95 8.01 36.83
C ARG A 679 25.86 6.51 37.06
N SER A 680 26.94 5.75 36.81
CA SER A 680 26.99 4.32 37.11
C SER A 680 26.86 4.06 38.61
N GLU A 681 27.59 4.82 39.44
CA GLU A 681 27.48 4.73 40.90
C GLU A 681 26.06 5.09 41.38
N ARG A 682 25.45 6.14 40.82
CA ARG A 682 24.07 6.54 41.15
C ARG A 682 23.03 5.49 40.74
N LEU A 683 23.25 4.79 39.62
CA LEU A 683 22.34 3.73 39.16
C LEU A 683 22.48 2.45 39.99
N ASP A 684 23.67 2.14 40.49
CA ASP A 684 23.87 1.03 41.41
C ASP A 684 23.28 1.33 42.80
N GLU A 685 23.33 2.58 43.24
CA GLU A 685 22.65 3.05 44.45
C GLU A 685 21.12 3.01 44.30
N ILE A 686 20.58 3.45 43.16
CA ILE A 686 19.14 3.33 42.85
C ILE A 686 18.71 1.85 42.77
N ARG A 687 19.53 0.97 42.18
CA ARG A 687 19.24 -0.48 42.12
C ARG A 687 19.30 -1.14 43.49
N LYS A 688 20.17 -0.68 44.37
CA LYS A 688 20.25 -1.16 45.76
C LYS A 688 19.01 -0.71 46.54
N ASN A 689 18.63 0.57 46.42
CA ASN A 689 17.43 1.11 47.05
C ASN A 689 16.15 0.45 46.51
N ALA A 690 16.05 0.22 45.19
CA ALA A 690 14.91 -0.47 44.58
C ALA A 690 14.83 -1.96 44.98
N LYS A 691 15.96 -2.62 45.26
CA LYS A 691 15.98 -3.99 45.81
C LYS A 691 15.54 -4.03 47.27
N GLU A 692 15.91 -3.03 48.07
CA GLU A 692 15.46 -2.89 49.45
C GLU A 692 13.96 -2.56 49.50
N GLU A 693 13.47 -1.71 48.59
CA GLU A 693 12.06 -1.33 48.46
C GLU A 693 11.18 -2.46 47.88
N ALA A 694 11.70 -3.26 46.95
CA ALA A 694 11.02 -4.47 46.45
C ALA A 694 10.95 -5.59 47.50
N SER A 695 11.84 -5.59 48.49
CA SER A 695 11.79 -6.55 49.60
C SER A 695 10.79 -6.18 50.70
N SER A 696 10.33 -4.93 50.75
CA SER A 696 9.34 -4.45 51.72
C SER A 696 7.89 -4.50 51.22
N VAL A 697 7.66 -4.73 49.92
CA VAL A 697 6.33 -4.80 49.31
C VAL A 697 6.04 -6.22 48.82
N ARG A 698 5.63 -7.09 49.74
CA ARG A 698 4.84 -8.29 49.43
C ARG A 698 3.57 -8.30 50.27
N ARG A 699 2.45 -7.91 49.65
CA ARG A 699 1.11 -8.48 49.83
C ARG A 699 0.16 -7.93 48.76
N ASP A 700 -0.62 -8.87 48.23
CA ASP A 700 -1.87 -8.77 47.45
C ASP A 700 -1.76 -8.68 45.91
N ASP A 701 -2.15 -9.81 45.29
CA ASP A 701 -2.11 -10.17 43.87
C ASP A 701 -3.32 -9.64 43.07
N VAL A 702 -3.06 -9.14 41.85
CA VAL A 702 -3.86 -9.43 40.62
C VAL A 702 -2.94 -9.30 39.39
N PRO A 703 -2.78 -10.32 38.54
CA PRO A 703 -1.99 -10.18 37.31
C PRO A 703 -2.86 -9.74 36.12
N ILE A 704 -2.44 -8.66 35.45
CA ILE A 704 -2.93 -8.25 34.12
C ILE A 704 -1.86 -8.66 33.09
N GLU A 705 -2.21 -9.61 32.23
CA GLU A 705 -1.34 -10.17 31.20
C GLU A 705 -1.51 -9.41 29.87
N SER A 706 -0.41 -8.87 29.30
CA SER A 706 -0.43 -8.06 28.06
C SER A 706 -0.20 -8.91 26.80
N SER A 707 -0.73 -8.44 25.68
CA SER A 707 -0.75 -9.12 24.36
C SER A 707 0.64 -9.51 23.80
N TYR A 708 1.72 -8.87 24.26
CA TYR A 708 3.09 -9.17 23.83
C TYR A 708 3.60 -10.54 24.31
N GLN A 709 3.11 -11.05 25.45
CA GLN A 709 3.56 -12.35 26.00
C GLN A 709 3.05 -13.56 25.20
N ARG A 710 1.99 -13.40 24.39
CA ARG A 710 1.45 -14.49 23.56
C ARG A 710 2.37 -14.89 22.38
N MET A 711 3.34 -14.05 21.99
CA MET A 711 4.29 -14.38 20.91
C MET A 711 5.42 -15.31 21.37
N GLY A 712 5.94 -15.16 22.59
CA GLY A 712 7.02 -16.02 23.10
C GLY A 712 6.57 -17.48 23.31
N ALA A 713 5.33 -17.70 23.73
CA ALA A 713 4.83 -19.04 24.07
C ALA A 713 4.43 -19.91 22.86
N LYS A 714 4.15 -19.32 21.68
CA LYS A 714 3.61 -20.07 20.51
C LYS A 714 4.64 -20.49 19.47
N ILE A 715 5.90 -20.03 19.57
CA ILE A 715 6.95 -20.34 18.57
C ILE A 715 7.90 -21.47 19.06
N GLY A 716 7.83 -21.86 20.33
CA GLY A 716 8.77 -22.80 20.96
C GLY A 716 8.54 -24.31 20.75
N ASN A 717 7.46 -24.77 20.11
CA ASN A 717 7.17 -26.21 20.03
C ASN A 717 6.69 -26.67 18.63
N GLY A 718 7.66 -26.94 17.75
CA GLY A 718 7.45 -27.67 16.50
C GLY A 718 8.68 -28.54 16.19
N LYS A 719 8.60 -29.84 16.49
CA LYS A 719 9.67 -30.82 16.26
C LYS A 719 10.04 -30.90 14.77
N LYS A 720 11.35 -31.01 14.53
CA LYS A 720 12.00 -31.23 13.23
C LYS A 720 11.53 -32.53 12.57
N GLN A 721 11.10 -32.47 11.32
CA GLN A 721 11.26 -33.56 10.36
C GLN A 721 11.84 -32.98 9.07
N GLY A 722 12.98 -33.55 8.66
CA GLY A 722 13.77 -33.10 7.53
C GLY A 722 13.16 -33.51 6.19
N PHE A 723 13.21 -32.58 5.24
CA PHE A 723 13.07 -32.88 3.82
C PHE A 723 14.16 -32.15 3.05
N THR A 724 14.90 -32.91 2.26
CA THR A 724 15.99 -32.49 1.38
C THR A 724 15.44 -31.64 0.23
N GLN A 725 15.99 -30.44 0.05
CA GLN A 725 15.71 -29.57 -1.09
C GLN A 725 16.46 -30.04 -2.35
N SER A 726 15.76 -30.03 -3.48
CA SER A 726 16.32 -30.17 -4.83
C SER A 726 16.80 -28.80 -5.34
N PRO A 727 17.88 -28.69 -6.14
CA PRO A 727 18.50 -27.43 -6.50
C PRO A 727 17.86 -26.81 -7.75
N VAL A 728 17.04 -25.77 -7.56
CA VAL A 728 16.62 -24.85 -8.64
C VAL A 728 16.59 -23.46 -8.03
N ASN A 729 17.73 -22.78 -7.90
CA ASN A 729 17.79 -21.38 -7.44
C ASN A 729 19.12 -20.65 -7.78
N GLU A 730 19.78 -20.99 -8.88
CA GLU A 730 21.06 -20.35 -9.27
C GLU A 730 21.04 -19.56 -10.58
N LEU A 731 19.87 -19.23 -11.15
CA LEU A 731 19.78 -18.52 -12.44
C LEU A 731 19.05 -17.17 -12.43
N GLU A 732 18.63 -16.65 -11.27
CA GLU A 732 17.95 -15.33 -11.20
C GLU A 732 18.88 -14.14 -10.91
N GLU A 733 20.20 -14.32 -10.80
CA GLU A 733 21.10 -13.24 -10.36
C GLU A 733 21.80 -12.41 -11.45
N GLU A 734 21.66 -12.69 -12.76
CA GLU A 734 22.56 -12.06 -13.76
C GLU A 734 21.96 -11.15 -14.84
N PHE A 735 20.65 -10.85 -14.87
CA PHE A 735 20.12 -9.92 -15.89
C PHE A 735 19.22 -8.82 -15.31
N GLY A 736 19.88 -7.76 -14.82
CA GLY A 736 19.24 -6.58 -14.26
C GLY A 736 19.87 -5.24 -14.69
N GLU A 737 20.57 -5.19 -15.83
CA GLU A 737 21.02 -3.92 -16.42
C GLU A 737 20.32 -3.66 -17.77
N GLN A 738 19.63 -2.52 -17.83
CA GLN A 738 18.92 -2.04 -19.01
C GLN A 738 19.91 -1.51 -20.05
N HIS A 739 19.97 -2.14 -21.23
CA HIS A 739 20.49 -1.48 -22.43
C HIS A 739 19.33 -0.88 -23.23
N VAL A 740 19.32 0.45 -23.32
CA VAL A 740 18.64 1.18 -24.40
C VAL A 740 19.51 0.96 -25.64
N ILE A 741 19.03 0.17 -26.59
CA ILE A 741 19.74 -0.04 -27.88
C ILE A 741 19.41 1.15 -28.77
N ASP A 742 20.42 1.98 -29.02
CA ASP A 742 20.43 3.03 -30.04
C ASP A 742 20.72 2.36 -31.40
N LEU A 743 19.69 2.24 -32.24
CA LEU A 743 19.79 1.61 -33.57
C LEU A 743 20.28 2.63 -34.60
N THR A 744 21.57 2.96 -34.56
CA THR A 744 22.27 3.54 -35.70
C THR A 744 23.68 2.97 -35.83
N LYS A 745 23.83 1.81 -36.49
CA LYS A 745 25.08 1.42 -37.16
C LYS A 745 24.84 0.31 -38.19
N LYS A 746 25.16 0.65 -39.45
CA LYS A 746 25.31 -0.25 -40.60
C LYS A 746 26.45 -1.23 -40.33
N ALA A 747 26.26 -2.50 -40.67
CA ALA A 747 27.33 -3.44 -41.02
C ALA A 747 26.77 -4.59 -41.87
N ASP A 748 27.11 -4.53 -43.16
CA ASP A 748 27.52 -5.57 -44.11
C ASP A 748 27.05 -7.02 -43.91
N LEU A 749 26.27 -7.51 -44.88
CA LEU A 749 25.99 -8.93 -45.14
C LEU A 749 26.74 -9.38 -46.41
N PRO A 750 27.32 -10.59 -46.46
CA PRO A 750 27.86 -11.19 -47.68
C PRO A 750 26.73 -11.83 -48.54
N PRO A 751 27.01 -12.13 -49.83
CA PRO A 751 25.99 -12.23 -50.87
C PRO A 751 25.41 -13.63 -51.10
N ASP A 752 24.13 -13.60 -51.51
CA ASP A 752 23.36 -14.43 -52.46
C ASP A 752 23.65 -15.92 -52.68
N GLU A 753 22.58 -16.73 -52.65
CA GLU A 753 22.16 -17.56 -53.80
C GLU A 753 20.66 -17.97 -53.71
N GLU A 754 19.92 -17.56 -54.76
CA GLU A 754 18.73 -18.12 -55.46
C GLU A 754 17.72 -19.03 -54.70
N GLU A 755 16.39 -18.87 -54.77
CA GLU A 755 15.52 -18.85 -55.96
C GLU A 755 14.07 -18.35 -55.59
N LYS A 756 13.37 -17.72 -56.55
CA LYS A 756 12.02 -17.07 -56.47
C LYS A 756 10.86 -18.07 -56.76
N PRO A 757 9.56 -17.69 -56.95
CA PRO A 757 8.83 -16.41 -56.73
C PRO A 757 7.47 -16.53 -55.99
N GLY A 758 6.89 -15.38 -55.58
CA GLY A 758 5.41 -15.28 -55.61
C GLY A 758 4.72 -14.22 -54.74
N ILE A 759 4.46 -13.06 -55.35
CA ILE A 759 3.26 -12.21 -55.20
C ILE A 759 3.26 -11.09 -54.13
N THR A 760 3.27 -9.88 -54.69
CA THR A 760 3.11 -8.54 -54.12
C THR A 760 1.64 -8.20 -53.81
N MET A 761 1.36 -7.51 -52.71
CA MET A 761 0.31 -6.47 -52.68
C MET A 761 0.63 -5.33 -51.71
N LYS A 762 0.49 -4.10 -52.24
CA LYS A 762 0.70 -2.81 -51.59
C LYS A 762 -0.46 -2.48 -50.64
N ILE A 763 -0.16 -1.82 -49.52
CA ILE A 763 -1.13 -1.09 -48.70
C ILE A 763 -0.82 0.41 -48.84
N LYS A 764 -1.87 1.18 -49.12
CA LYS A 764 -1.91 2.65 -49.11
C LYS A 764 -2.17 3.16 -47.70
#